data_AF-A0A2J4G741-F1
#
_entry.id   AF-A0A2J4G741-F1
#
_cell.length_a   1.000
_cell.length_b   1.000
_cell.length_c   1.000
_cell.angle_alpha   90.00
_cell.angle_beta   90.00
_cell.angle_gamma   90.00
#
_symmetry.space_group_name_H-M   'P 1'
#
loop_
_entity.id
_entity.type
_entity.pdbx_description
1 polymer ?
#
loop_
_entity_poly.entity_id
_entity_poly.type
_entity_poly.pdbx_seq_one_letter_code
_entity_poly.pdbx_strand_id
1 'polypeptide(L)'
;MSFGELERIADRIEAYLSKAQMKLYQEIGRLSTTGEEKLVERLHRISAEIWSSLREVREKKPVIEKFVNLVKRTRSMPEDIINLLSLTELPVTQGGGRVVVEGIVGYRGLGIETIDHHLSKVSYENVEEPRGEGAPTNVSITSLMYRVPPFELSKCEYEREKDEEVTRILGARHVWLVKPKGVTDNSWRNVLTKTLGRGNKDVIIGKYDPIGRILQLNTLKLVDVTRRSLELEIVDTSGRDRYVFFLKLGSSGLEEQLKGVMSKERVLEVLRERERQAPVELGPRGSWRIRLDYVYFCYKGLAMSTDPYDLECPYRNCPLRIGSMCDGERFWSAKYFRRKPYPKVYPLRSVDPGLGGIPSYREALPTGLITFSAYDKRRIESVWYGVEMGTWFIRARPTIRIYFDDSSKIGYSIPTSLLEFSFIMEWLDNEIKTILLENDEIRRSIALKYVLLKSLGRRLDYDRLARALTNIMSERGEEAEEFAKYYKRKEIDDDILSFARRLLLHSLTHMLTQYILYWLVGVDYNFILTRYYYKNSAKIFLVENAKNGRLGIVDTVVKHVKRKGLPAFLLEFTGWLDVFLDMHDKDFDKISAERKSEATRLIATTIRRLKVEDPGKADRLIKVDDIVRSFRDELENAGLELDIALARIVLLASNKVREDLIQDIEDYFDDVLEKNGFRLCWDGCNACVRLEKHCNEGIYQVLTTSKMLLQEFTKHLRSILSKGINDTSRSVGRILEPLLMGARSSLDISSPFISPRYARMLIEKSKEGVKVRVLTSAPPEGELEHHLEALEILKLSTSDSLEVRIVESLHAKIYIIDKKIAVTGSANLTESGLFRNLEHIEVKMEPKTVEENVKMFENLWANANPI
;
A
#
# COMPACT_ATOMS: atom_id res chain seq x y z
N MET A 1 -3.66 -45.20 21.31
CA MET A 1 -4.98 -45.26 21.99
C MET A 1 -6.05 -45.38 20.93
N SER A 2 -7.03 -46.28 21.10
CA SER A 2 -8.20 -46.29 20.22
C SER A 2 -9.10 -45.07 20.50
N PHE A 3 -9.84 -44.57 19.50
CA PHE A 3 -10.69 -43.38 19.65
C PHE A 3 -11.75 -43.50 20.77
N GLY A 4 -12.12 -44.73 21.16
CA GLY A 4 -13.01 -44.99 22.31
C GLY A 4 -12.32 -44.86 23.67
N GLU A 5 -11.00 -45.00 23.76
CA GLU A 5 -10.25 -44.82 25.01
C GLU A 5 -10.05 -43.35 25.39
N LEU A 6 -10.07 -42.45 24.40
CA LEU A 6 -9.93 -41.00 24.60
C LEU A 6 -11.19 -40.36 25.21
N GLU A 7 -12.39 -40.90 24.95
CA GLU A 7 -13.65 -40.36 25.49
C GLU A 7 -13.76 -40.40 27.01
N ARG A 8 -13.09 -41.37 27.64
CA ARG A 8 -13.17 -41.58 29.09
C ARG A 8 -11.86 -41.25 29.80
N ILE A 9 -10.96 -40.50 29.16
CA ILE A 9 -9.62 -40.25 29.71
C ILE A 9 -9.71 -39.42 31.00
N ALA A 10 -10.54 -38.37 31.01
CA ALA A 10 -10.75 -37.53 32.19
C ALA A 10 -11.41 -38.34 33.33
N ASP A 11 -12.42 -39.14 33.01
CA ASP A 11 -13.09 -40.03 33.97
C ASP A 11 -12.13 -41.09 34.55
N ARG A 12 -11.22 -41.64 33.74
CA ARG A 12 -10.21 -42.61 34.19
C ARG A 12 -9.16 -41.97 35.07
N ILE A 13 -8.68 -40.78 34.73
CA ILE A 13 -7.73 -40.03 35.56
C ILE A 13 -8.37 -39.67 36.90
N GLU A 14 -9.61 -39.18 36.88
CA GLU A 14 -10.37 -38.84 38.09
C GLU A 14 -10.60 -40.06 38.98
N ALA A 15 -11.01 -41.19 38.40
CA ALA A 15 -11.20 -42.45 39.11
C ALA A 15 -9.87 -43.01 39.68
N TYR A 16 -8.77 -42.92 38.92
CA TYR A 16 -7.46 -43.39 39.37
C TYR A 16 -6.93 -42.54 40.53
N LEU A 17 -7.00 -41.21 40.41
CA LEU A 17 -6.56 -40.29 41.46
C LEU A 17 -7.42 -40.42 42.72
N SER A 18 -8.74 -40.60 42.57
CA SER A 18 -9.65 -40.81 43.70
C SER A 18 -9.33 -42.11 44.44
N LYS A 19 -9.02 -43.18 43.70
CA LYS A 19 -8.61 -44.47 44.28
C LYS A 19 -7.23 -44.40 44.94
N ALA A 20 -6.29 -43.69 44.35
CA ALA A 20 -4.96 -43.45 44.92
C ALA A 20 -5.06 -42.65 46.22
N GLN A 21 -5.88 -41.60 46.24
CA GLN A 21 -6.15 -40.80 47.43
C GLN A 21 -6.76 -41.63 48.56
N MET A 22 -7.77 -42.45 48.25
CA MET A 22 -8.44 -43.27 49.25
C MET A 22 -7.48 -44.27 49.90
N LYS A 23 -6.59 -44.89 49.12
CA LYS A 23 -5.52 -45.76 49.63
C LYS A 23 -4.51 -44.99 50.48
N LEU A 24 -4.11 -43.79 50.04
CA LEU A 24 -3.14 -42.97 50.77
C LEU A 24 -3.71 -42.55 52.14
N TYR A 25 -4.99 -42.20 52.19
CA TYR A 25 -5.66 -41.80 53.43
C TYR A 25 -5.79 -42.97 54.42
N GLN A 26 -6.05 -44.19 53.92
CA GLN A 26 -6.06 -45.41 54.73
C GLN A 26 -4.67 -45.74 55.28
N GLU A 27 -3.61 -45.59 54.47
CA GLU A 27 -2.24 -45.88 54.89
C GLU A 27 -1.69 -44.83 55.86
N ILE A 28 -2.05 -43.55 55.67
CA ILE A 28 -1.80 -42.49 56.65
C ILE A 28 -2.44 -42.85 57.99
N GLY A 29 -3.73 -43.23 58.00
CA GLY A 29 -4.43 -43.61 59.23
C GLY A 29 -3.76 -44.79 59.94
N ARG A 30 -3.25 -45.77 59.19
CA ARG A 30 -2.50 -46.91 59.72
C ARG A 30 -1.14 -46.47 60.32
N LEU A 31 -0.36 -45.67 59.58
CA LEU A 31 0.99 -45.26 59.99
C LEU A 31 0.99 -44.24 61.15
N SER A 32 -0.04 -43.41 61.28
CA SER A 32 -0.22 -42.50 62.41
C SER A 32 -0.33 -43.23 63.76
N THR A 33 -0.67 -44.52 63.77
CA THR A 33 -0.71 -45.34 64.99
C THR A 33 0.63 -46.03 65.34
N THR A 34 1.62 -45.96 64.45
CA THR A 34 2.93 -46.63 64.61
C THR A 34 4.10 -45.67 64.91
N GLY A 35 3.84 -44.36 65.04
CA GLY A 35 4.80 -43.37 65.59
C GLY A 35 5.81 -42.77 64.59
N GLU A 36 5.65 -42.99 63.29
CA GLU A 36 6.55 -42.42 62.26
C GLU A 36 6.05 -41.04 61.75
N GLU A 37 6.09 -40.03 62.62
CA GLU A 37 5.51 -38.69 62.36
C GLU A 37 6.02 -38.02 61.08
N LYS A 38 7.33 -38.13 60.79
CA LYS A 38 7.92 -37.54 59.57
C LYS A 38 7.38 -38.17 58.29
N LEU A 39 7.09 -39.47 58.32
CA LEU A 39 6.59 -40.17 57.14
C LEU A 39 5.12 -39.80 56.90
N VAL A 40 4.34 -39.72 57.98
CA VAL A 40 2.93 -39.31 57.97
C VAL A 40 2.77 -37.87 57.45
N GLU A 41 3.60 -36.93 57.91
CA GLU A 41 3.57 -35.54 57.44
C GLU A 41 3.84 -35.43 55.94
N ARG A 42 4.79 -36.24 55.43
CA ARG A 42 5.11 -36.29 54.00
C ARG A 42 3.96 -36.87 53.18
N LEU A 43 3.30 -37.91 53.69
CA LEU A 43 2.13 -38.50 53.04
C LEU A 43 0.93 -37.54 53.02
N HIS A 44 0.73 -36.74 54.08
CA HIS A 44 -0.31 -35.70 54.09
C HIS A 44 -0.09 -34.63 53.02
N ARG A 45 1.16 -34.18 52.81
CA ARG A 45 1.48 -33.25 51.70
C ARG A 45 1.15 -33.87 50.34
N ILE A 46 1.53 -35.13 50.11
CA ILE A 46 1.22 -35.84 48.86
C ILE A 46 -0.31 -35.96 48.68
N SER A 47 -1.06 -36.26 49.75
CA SER A 47 -2.52 -36.31 49.73
C SER A 47 -3.14 -34.97 49.32
N ALA A 48 -2.62 -33.85 49.84
CA ALA A 48 -3.06 -32.51 49.48
C ALA A 48 -2.79 -32.17 48.00
N GLU A 49 -1.62 -32.55 47.48
CA GLU A 49 -1.26 -32.38 46.06
C GLU A 49 -2.17 -33.22 45.14
N ILE A 50 -2.49 -34.45 45.52
CA ILE A 50 -3.46 -35.30 44.80
C ILE A 50 -4.84 -34.63 44.81
N TRP A 51 -5.29 -34.10 45.95
CA TRP A 51 -6.59 -33.40 46.06
C TRP A 51 -6.65 -32.18 45.14
N SER A 52 -5.58 -31.37 45.14
CA SER A 52 -5.47 -30.20 44.27
C SER A 52 -5.57 -30.59 42.80
N SER A 53 -4.82 -31.63 42.39
CA SER A 53 -4.84 -32.15 41.03
C SER A 53 -6.23 -32.69 40.64
N LEU A 54 -6.93 -33.35 41.57
CA LEU A 54 -8.27 -33.90 41.35
C LEU A 54 -9.31 -32.79 41.15
N ARG A 55 -9.19 -31.69 41.92
CA ARG A 55 -10.03 -30.50 41.75
C ARG A 55 -9.79 -29.83 40.41
N GLU A 56 -8.53 -29.68 40.02
CA GLU A 56 -8.15 -29.08 38.74
C GLU A 56 -8.63 -29.91 37.55
N VAL A 57 -8.50 -31.24 37.61
CA VAL A 57 -9.05 -32.15 36.58
C VAL A 57 -10.58 -32.01 36.48
N ARG A 58 -11.29 -31.91 37.60
CA ARG A 58 -12.77 -31.69 37.60
C ARG A 58 -13.16 -30.35 37.00
N GLU A 59 -12.47 -29.28 37.38
CA GLU A 59 -12.74 -27.93 36.85
C GLU A 59 -12.42 -27.82 35.36
N LYS A 60 -11.37 -28.50 34.89
CA LYS A 60 -10.93 -28.50 33.49
C LYS A 60 -11.60 -29.59 32.65
N LYS A 61 -12.37 -30.49 33.25
CA LYS A 61 -13.09 -31.57 32.54
C LYS A 61 -13.89 -31.09 31.33
N PRO A 62 -14.68 -29.99 31.38
CA PRO A 62 -15.40 -29.49 30.21
C PRO A 62 -14.47 -29.00 29.10
N VAL A 63 -13.28 -28.50 29.46
CA VAL A 63 -12.25 -28.04 28.52
C VAL A 63 -11.55 -29.24 27.88
N ILE A 64 -11.25 -30.28 28.66
CA ILE A 64 -10.66 -31.54 28.18
C ILE A 64 -11.67 -32.25 27.26
N GLU A 65 -12.94 -32.30 27.62
CA GLU A 65 -14.00 -32.87 26.77
C GLU A 65 -14.20 -32.06 25.48
N LYS A 66 -14.16 -30.72 25.55
CA LYS A 66 -14.13 -29.85 24.36
C LYS A 66 -12.90 -30.13 23.50
N PHE A 67 -11.74 -30.32 24.10
CA PHE A 67 -10.50 -30.63 23.40
C PHE A 67 -10.54 -32.02 22.76
N VAL A 68 -11.07 -33.04 23.44
CA VAL A 68 -11.28 -34.39 22.88
C VAL A 68 -12.31 -34.34 21.75
N ASN A 69 -13.38 -33.55 21.87
CA ASN A 69 -14.31 -33.30 20.77
C ASN A 69 -13.65 -32.55 19.61
N LEU A 70 -12.72 -31.64 19.90
CA LEU A 70 -11.96 -30.92 18.89
C LEU A 70 -11.06 -31.90 18.12
N VAL A 71 -10.29 -32.74 18.83
CA VAL A 71 -9.48 -33.84 18.29
C VAL A 71 -10.35 -34.78 17.43
N LYS A 72 -11.57 -35.11 17.86
CA LYS A 72 -12.51 -35.93 17.07
C LYS A 72 -12.99 -35.22 15.80
N ARG A 73 -13.34 -33.94 15.88
CA ARG A 73 -13.77 -33.14 14.73
C ARG A 73 -12.64 -32.94 13.72
N THR A 74 -11.40 -32.79 14.19
CA THR A 74 -10.23 -32.52 13.35
C THR A 74 -9.50 -33.77 12.89
N ARG A 75 -9.72 -34.93 13.53
CA ARG A 75 -9.00 -36.20 13.31
C ARG A 75 -7.47 -36.07 13.42
N SER A 76 -6.96 -35.08 14.15
CA SER A 76 -5.52 -34.86 14.36
C SER A 76 -5.04 -35.53 15.65
N MET A 77 -3.74 -35.80 15.77
CA MET A 77 -3.19 -36.34 17.02
C MET A 77 -3.18 -35.23 18.10
N PRO A 78 -3.48 -35.53 19.38
CA PRO A 78 -3.57 -34.52 20.44
C PRO A 78 -2.30 -33.68 20.62
N GLU A 79 -1.14 -34.29 20.41
CA GLU A 79 0.19 -33.67 20.52
C GLU A 79 0.39 -32.56 19.48
N ASP A 80 -0.15 -32.72 18.26
CA ASP A 80 -0.08 -31.70 17.21
C ASP A 80 -0.92 -30.47 17.55
N ILE A 81 -2.07 -30.67 18.20
CA ILE A 81 -2.95 -29.56 18.63
C ILE A 81 -2.34 -28.83 19.83
N ILE A 82 -1.71 -29.53 20.77
CA ILE A 82 -1.06 -28.92 21.93
C ILE A 82 0.17 -28.11 21.50
N ASN A 83 1.00 -28.64 20.58
CA ASN A 83 2.12 -27.91 20.01
C ASN A 83 1.67 -26.65 19.24
N LEU A 84 0.52 -26.72 18.56
CA LEU A 84 -0.06 -25.55 17.89
C LEU A 84 -0.50 -24.45 18.87
N LEU A 85 -0.97 -24.84 20.06
CA LEU A 85 -1.52 -23.93 21.08
C LEU A 85 -0.48 -23.39 22.06
N SER A 86 0.77 -23.88 22.02
CA SER A 86 1.85 -23.51 22.94
C SER A 86 2.90 -22.56 22.34
N LEU A 87 2.69 -22.08 21.12
CA LEU A 87 3.50 -21.03 20.51
C LEU A 87 3.16 -19.65 21.12
N THR A 88 4.14 -19.03 21.79
CA THR A 88 4.02 -17.77 22.53
C THR A 88 3.94 -16.50 21.66
N GLU A 89 3.91 -16.62 20.34
CA GLU A 89 3.87 -15.48 19.39
C GLU A 89 2.48 -15.20 18.79
N LEU A 90 1.40 -15.58 19.48
CA LEU A 90 0.04 -15.30 19.00
C LEU A 90 -0.64 -14.19 19.81
N PRO A 91 -0.71 -12.95 19.28
CA PRO A 91 -1.84 -12.08 19.57
C PRO A 91 -3.11 -12.71 18.99
N VAL A 92 -4.17 -12.63 19.78
CA VAL A 92 -5.54 -13.01 19.39
C VAL A 92 -5.94 -12.23 18.12
N THR A 93 -6.42 -12.98 17.13
CA THR A 93 -7.02 -12.58 15.83
C THR A 93 -6.10 -12.07 14.71
N GLN A 94 -5.84 -12.96 13.72
CA GLN A 94 -6.22 -12.75 12.31
C GLN A 94 -6.23 -14.10 11.55
N GLY A 95 -7.43 -14.58 11.18
CA GLY A 95 -7.70 -15.05 9.82
C GLY A 95 -7.07 -16.33 9.25
N GLY A 96 -6.90 -17.42 10.01
CA GLY A 96 -6.66 -18.76 9.42
C GLY A 96 -7.90 -19.37 8.71
N GLY A 97 -9.07 -18.76 8.88
CA GLY A 97 -10.33 -19.21 8.26
C GLY A 97 -10.26 -19.26 6.74
N ARG A 98 -9.40 -18.45 6.12
CA ARG A 98 -9.25 -18.43 4.66
C ARG A 98 -8.61 -19.68 4.09
N VAL A 99 -7.49 -20.14 4.66
CA VAL A 99 -6.78 -21.35 4.18
C VAL A 99 -7.61 -22.61 4.42
N VAL A 100 -8.40 -22.63 5.49
CA VAL A 100 -9.29 -23.74 5.86
C VAL A 100 -10.57 -23.74 5.01
N VAL A 101 -11.15 -22.57 4.69
CA VAL A 101 -12.26 -22.45 3.72
C VAL A 101 -11.78 -22.84 2.31
N GLU A 102 -10.58 -22.40 1.90
CA GLU A 102 -9.96 -22.78 0.63
C GLU A 102 -9.74 -24.31 0.53
N GLY A 103 -9.40 -24.97 1.65
CA GLY A 103 -9.21 -26.42 1.72
C GLY A 103 -10.49 -27.26 1.81
N ILE A 104 -11.53 -26.77 2.51
CA ILE A 104 -12.77 -27.53 2.77
C ILE A 104 -13.82 -27.35 1.66
N VAL A 105 -13.87 -26.19 1.01
CA VAL A 105 -14.90 -25.88 -0.02
C VAL A 105 -14.48 -26.40 -1.40
N GLY A 106 -13.32 -27.04 -1.54
CA GLY A 106 -12.87 -27.58 -2.82
C GLY A 106 -12.49 -26.50 -3.84
N TYR A 107 -12.05 -25.32 -3.41
CA TYR A 107 -11.39 -24.36 -4.28
C TYR A 107 -9.90 -24.73 -4.46
N ARG A 108 -9.63 -25.96 -4.94
CA ARG A 108 -8.43 -26.18 -5.76
C ARG A 108 -8.71 -25.52 -7.11
N GLY A 109 -8.18 -24.33 -7.32
CA GLY A 109 -8.01 -23.72 -8.63
C GLY A 109 -9.17 -23.90 -9.61
N LEU A 110 -10.15 -23.00 -9.56
CA LEU A 110 -10.53 -22.41 -10.86
C LEU A 110 -9.29 -21.63 -11.28
N GLY A 111 -8.56 -22.15 -12.28
CA GLY A 111 -7.21 -21.72 -12.65
C GLY A 111 -7.04 -20.21 -12.82
N ILE A 112 -6.68 -19.54 -11.73
CA ILE A 112 -6.30 -18.13 -11.72
C ILE A 112 -5.10 -18.04 -10.77
N GLU A 113 -3.96 -18.53 -11.26
CA GLU A 113 -2.68 -17.99 -10.83
C GLU A 113 -2.78 -16.46 -10.96
N THR A 114 -2.32 -15.68 -9.97
CA THR A 114 -2.03 -14.27 -10.23
C THR A 114 -1.13 -14.26 -11.46
N ILE A 115 -1.56 -13.62 -12.55
CA ILE A 115 -0.81 -13.71 -13.81
C ILE A 115 0.31 -12.69 -13.73
N ASP A 116 1.33 -13.17 -13.06
CA ASP A 116 2.68 -12.75 -13.17
C ASP A 116 3.31 -13.42 -14.40
N HIS A 117 4.19 -12.72 -15.08
CA HIS A 117 4.95 -13.35 -16.16
C HIS A 117 5.93 -14.36 -15.58
N HIS A 118 5.92 -15.59 -16.08
CA HIS A 118 6.75 -16.64 -15.54
C HIS A 118 7.99 -16.86 -16.40
N LEU A 119 9.15 -16.87 -15.75
CA LEU A 119 10.39 -17.25 -16.36
C LEU A 119 10.44 -18.76 -16.44
N SER A 120 10.69 -19.27 -17.64
CA SER A 120 10.87 -20.69 -17.88
C SER A 120 12.07 -21.26 -17.10
N LYS A 121 13.10 -20.44 -16.85
CA LYS A 121 14.32 -20.83 -16.13
C LYS A 121 15.03 -19.63 -15.52
N VAL A 122 15.42 -19.76 -14.25
CA VAL A 122 16.41 -18.90 -13.58
C VAL A 122 17.63 -19.74 -13.20
N SER A 123 18.81 -19.40 -13.73
CA SER A 123 20.06 -20.13 -13.46
C SER A 123 21.17 -19.21 -12.93
N TYR A 124 22.24 -19.82 -12.43
CA TYR A 124 23.40 -19.12 -11.86
C TYR A 124 24.66 -19.50 -12.64
N GLU A 125 25.55 -18.55 -12.88
CA GLU A 125 26.84 -18.81 -13.50
C GLU A 125 27.77 -19.61 -12.58
N ASN A 126 28.58 -20.51 -13.15
CA ASN A 126 29.55 -21.36 -12.44
C ASN A 126 28.99 -22.37 -11.41
N VAL A 127 27.68 -22.40 -11.17
CA VAL A 127 27.02 -23.40 -10.32
C VAL A 127 26.45 -24.53 -11.20
N GLU A 128 26.77 -25.78 -10.87
CA GLU A 128 26.21 -26.93 -11.57
C GLU A 128 24.76 -27.17 -11.15
N GLU A 129 23.89 -27.48 -12.13
CA GLU A 129 22.48 -27.75 -11.86
C GLU A 129 22.31 -29.18 -11.30
N PRO A 130 21.48 -29.37 -10.25
CA PRO A 130 21.19 -30.71 -9.75
C PRO A 130 20.57 -31.60 -10.85
N ARG A 131 21.01 -32.85 -10.96
CA ARG A 131 20.30 -33.88 -11.75
C ARG A 131 19.04 -34.32 -10.98
N GLY A 132 17.88 -33.73 -11.25
CA GLY A 132 16.65 -33.95 -10.47
C GLY A 132 15.82 -32.67 -10.35
N GLU A 133 15.06 -32.47 -9.24
CA GLU A 133 14.37 -31.21 -8.89
C GLU A 133 15.31 -30.01 -9.13
N GLY A 134 15.18 -29.43 -10.32
CA GLY A 134 16.19 -28.60 -10.95
C GLY A 134 15.95 -27.13 -10.65
N ALA A 135 16.91 -26.29 -11.06
CA ALA A 135 16.84 -24.83 -11.03
C ALA A 135 15.41 -24.30 -11.20
N PRO A 136 14.98 -23.30 -10.42
CA PRO A 136 13.57 -22.96 -10.31
C PRO A 136 13.00 -22.65 -11.70
N THR A 137 12.10 -23.53 -12.15
CA THR A 137 11.34 -23.44 -13.40
C THR A 137 9.98 -22.84 -13.11
N ASN A 138 9.44 -22.06 -14.04
CA ASN A 138 8.17 -21.34 -13.84
C ASN A 138 8.24 -20.37 -12.65
N VAL A 139 9.22 -19.46 -12.67
CA VAL A 139 9.42 -18.45 -11.62
C VAL A 139 8.65 -17.19 -11.96
N SER A 140 7.75 -16.78 -11.08
CA SER A 140 7.01 -15.54 -11.22
C SER A 140 7.95 -14.31 -11.19
N ILE A 141 7.90 -13.42 -12.20
CA ILE A 141 8.81 -12.26 -12.31
C ILE A 141 8.63 -11.28 -11.15
N THR A 142 7.41 -11.06 -10.66
CA THR A 142 7.14 -10.27 -9.45
C THR A 142 7.83 -10.89 -8.25
N SER A 143 7.70 -12.20 -8.01
CA SER A 143 8.40 -12.88 -6.91
C SER A 143 9.92 -12.75 -7.05
N LEU A 144 10.44 -12.93 -8.26
CA LEU A 144 11.86 -12.74 -8.57
C LEU A 144 12.33 -11.31 -8.27
N MET A 145 11.59 -10.30 -8.72
CA MET A 145 11.94 -8.88 -8.51
C MET A 145 11.99 -8.49 -7.02
N TYR A 146 11.19 -9.12 -6.16
CA TYR A 146 11.21 -8.85 -4.71
C TYR A 146 12.21 -9.72 -3.93
N ARG A 147 12.43 -10.97 -4.35
CA ARG A 147 13.39 -11.88 -3.71
C ARG A 147 14.83 -11.57 -4.12
N VAL A 148 15.05 -11.38 -5.42
CA VAL A 148 16.35 -11.18 -6.05
C VAL A 148 16.26 -9.98 -7.02
N PRO A 149 16.06 -8.75 -6.51
CA PRO A 149 16.05 -7.54 -7.34
C PRO A 149 17.39 -7.34 -8.06
N PRO A 150 17.40 -6.61 -9.19
CA PRO A 150 18.66 -6.28 -9.84
C PRO A 150 19.51 -5.40 -8.91
N PHE A 151 20.83 -5.48 -9.07
CA PHE A 151 21.82 -4.80 -8.23
C PHE A 151 21.89 -5.28 -6.76
N GLU A 152 21.20 -6.34 -6.35
CA GLU A 152 21.36 -6.98 -5.02
C GLU A 152 22.14 -8.30 -5.18
N LEU A 153 23.12 -8.55 -4.32
CA LEU A 153 23.82 -9.83 -4.30
C LEU A 153 22.91 -10.90 -3.68
N SER A 154 22.79 -12.05 -4.33
CA SER A 154 22.00 -13.19 -3.89
C SER A 154 22.86 -14.45 -3.71
N LYS A 155 22.29 -15.40 -2.97
CA LYS A 155 22.81 -16.76 -2.78
C LYS A 155 21.99 -17.72 -3.64
N CYS A 156 22.63 -18.74 -4.18
CA CYS A 156 21.93 -19.79 -4.91
C CYS A 156 21.46 -20.86 -3.91
N GLU A 157 20.16 -21.15 -3.89
CA GLU A 157 19.53 -22.02 -2.88
C GLU A 157 19.89 -23.51 -3.04
N TYR A 158 20.42 -23.91 -4.20
CA TYR A 158 20.70 -25.30 -4.55
C TYR A 158 22.20 -25.58 -4.78
N GLU A 159 23.09 -24.71 -4.29
CA GLU A 159 24.53 -24.99 -4.31
C GLU A 159 24.86 -26.26 -3.53
N ARG A 160 25.83 -27.04 -4.02
CA ARG A 160 26.33 -28.26 -3.35
C ARG A 160 27.84 -28.29 -3.34
N GLU A 161 28.40 -29.05 -2.41
CA GLU A 161 29.83 -29.36 -2.33
C GLU A 161 30.72 -28.09 -2.32
N LYS A 162 31.54 -27.91 -3.36
CA LYS A 162 32.51 -26.82 -3.47
C LYS A 162 31.84 -25.46 -3.64
N ASP A 163 30.68 -25.39 -4.29
CA ASP A 163 29.97 -24.12 -4.50
C ASP A 163 29.38 -23.58 -3.20
N GLU A 164 28.83 -24.45 -2.37
CA GLU A 164 28.35 -24.12 -1.03
C GLU A 164 29.49 -23.56 -0.16
N GLU A 165 30.68 -24.15 -0.27
CA GLU A 165 31.85 -23.66 0.47
C GLU A 165 32.35 -22.29 -0.03
N VAL A 166 32.34 -22.03 -1.33
CA VAL A 166 32.68 -20.68 -1.85
C VAL A 166 31.70 -19.64 -1.29
N THR A 167 30.40 -19.95 -1.31
CA THR A 167 29.36 -19.07 -0.74
C THR A 167 29.45 -18.95 0.78
N ARG A 168 29.95 -19.96 1.50
CA ARG A 168 30.24 -19.88 2.94
C ARG A 168 31.32 -18.84 3.23
N ILE A 169 32.35 -18.76 2.40
CA ILE A 169 33.47 -17.82 2.56
C ILE A 169 33.09 -16.40 2.10
N LEU A 170 32.47 -16.28 0.92
CA LEU A 170 32.17 -14.99 0.30
C LEU A 170 30.79 -14.43 0.67
N GLY A 171 29.89 -15.22 1.23
CA GLY A 171 28.48 -14.82 1.36
C GLY A 171 27.79 -14.77 -0.01
N ALA A 172 26.86 -13.82 -0.18
CA ALA A 172 26.16 -13.65 -1.45
C ALA A 172 27.10 -13.19 -2.58
N ARG A 173 27.04 -13.85 -3.75
CA ARG A 173 28.00 -13.66 -4.86
C ARG A 173 27.39 -13.61 -6.26
N HIS A 174 26.06 -13.72 -6.37
CA HIS A 174 25.37 -13.71 -7.65
C HIS A 174 24.54 -12.44 -7.82
N VAL A 175 24.53 -11.84 -9.01
CA VAL A 175 23.75 -10.63 -9.28
C VAL A 175 23.25 -10.61 -10.72
N TRP A 176 22.20 -9.86 -10.99
CA TRP A 176 21.83 -9.49 -12.35
C TRP A 176 21.63 -7.99 -12.45
N LEU A 177 21.86 -7.44 -13.64
CA LEU A 177 21.92 -6.00 -13.85
C LEU A 177 21.03 -5.60 -15.02
N VAL A 178 20.40 -4.45 -14.85
CA VAL A 178 19.62 -3.75 -15.88
C VAL A 178 20.37 -2.47 -16.20
N LYS A 179 20.29 -1.96 -17.44
CA LYS A 179 20.98 -0.71 -17.79
C LYS A 179 20.40 0.46 -16.98
N PRO A 180 21.20 1.14 -16.14
CA PRO A 180 20.72 2.33 -15.45
C PRO A 180 20.56 3.50 -16.42
N LYS A 181 19.53 4.31 -16.21
CA LYS A 181 19.41 5.62 -16.86
C LYS A 181 20.55 6.53 -16.38
N GLY A 182 21.30 7.09 -17.33
CA GLY A 182 22.44 7.96 -17.03
C GLY A 182 23.73 7.23 -16.66
N VAL A 183 23.83 5.91 -16.82
CA VAL A 183 25.13 5.22 -16.68
C VAL A 183 26.14 5.74 -17.70
N THR A 184 27.40 5.93 -17.31
CA THR A 184 28.44 6.36 -18.25
C THR A 184 28.76 5.24 -19.24
N ASP A 185 28.96 5.58 -20.52
CA ASP A 185 29.24 4.57 -21.54
C ASP A 185 30.49 3.74 -21.24
N ASN A 186 31.51 4.36 -20.64
CA ASN A 186 32.75 3.68 -20.29
C ASN A 186 32.52 2.62 -19.20
N SER A 187 31.80 2.99 -18.14
CA SER A 187 31.42 2.07 -17.06
C SER A 187 30.55 0.93 -17.59
N TRP A 188 29.53 1.24 -18.41
CA TRP A 188 28.65 0.22 -18.96
C TRP A 188 29.38 -0.75 -19.91
N ARG A 189 30.28 -0.24 -20.76
CA ARG A 189 31.13 -1.10 -21.63
C ARG A 189 32.06 -2.01 -20.82
N ASN A 190 32.60 -1.53 -19.71
CA ASN A 190 33.44 -2.35 -18.83
C ASN A 190 32.63 -3.52 -18.23
N VAL A 191 31.42 -3.23 -17.72
CA VAL A 191 30.50 -4.27 -17.21
C VAL A 191 30.15 -5.28 -18.29
N LEU A 192 29.79 -4.84 -19.50
CA LEU A 192 29.49 -5.73 -20.64
C LEU A 192 30.69 -6.62 -21.00
N THR A 193 31.90 -6.05 -21.03
CA THR A 193 33.12 -6.79 -21.37
C THR A 193 33.42 -7.89 -20.36
N LYS A 194 33.21 -7.63 -19.07
CA LYS A 194 33.44 -8.60 -18.00
C LYS A 194 32.35 -9.69 -17.90
N THR A 195 31.17 -9.48 -18.48
CA THR A 195 30.00 -10.37 -18.29
C THR A 195 29.59 -11.16 -19.54
N LEU A 196 29.64 -10.58 -20.74
CA LEU A 196 29.02 -11.15 -21.95
C LEU A 196 29.98 -11.47 -23.11
N GLY A 197 31.25 -11.08 -23.01
CA GLY A 197 32.16 -11.11 -24.17
C GLY A 197 31.76 -10.09 -25.25
N ARG A 198 32.64 -9.84 -26.24
CA ARG A 198 32.42 -8.78 -27.25
C ARG A 198 31.17 -9.06 -28.11
N GLY A 199 30.20 -8.14 -28.13
CA GLY A 199 29.13 -8.10 -29.15
C GLY A 199 27.68 -7.91 -28.67
N ASN A 200 27.37 -8.07 -27.38
CA ASN A 200 26.01 -7.88 -26.86
C ASN A 200 25.76 -6.44 -26.34
N LYS A 201 24.54 -5.93 -26.55
CA LYS A 201 24.15 -4.55 -26.17
C LYS A 201 23.58 -4.42 -24.75
N ASP A 202 23.06 -5.50 -24.17
CA ASP A 202 22.35 -5.49 -22.89
C ASP A 202 22.87 -6.55 -21.91
N VAL A 203 23.03 -6.18 -20.62
CA VAL A 203 23.61 -7.03 -19.55
C VAL A 203 22.62 -8.10 -19.05
N ILE A 204 21.37 -8.09 -19.48
CA ILE A 204 20.40 -9.13 -19.12
C ILE A 204 20.81 -10.43 -19.81
N ILE A 205 21.49 -11.32 -19.07
CA ILE A 205 21.92 -12.63 -19.57
C ILE A 205 20.71 -13.56 -19.58
N GLY A 206 20.07 -13.72 -20.74
CA GLY A 206 18.86 -14.53 -20.88
C GLY A 206 18.15 -14.32 -22.21
N LYS A 207 16.96 -14.89 -22.35
CA LYS A 207 16.03 -14.64 -23.47
C LYS A 207 14.94 -13.70 -22.99
N TYR A 208 14.55 -12.73 -23.82
CA TYR A 208 13.46 -11.80 -23.53
C TYR A 208 12.82 -11.31 -24.83
N ASP A 209 11.54 -10.95 -24.77
CA ASP A 209 10.78 -10.42 -25.88
C ASP A 209 10.45 -8.94 -25.66
N PRO A 210 10.70 -8.05 -26.64
CA PRO A 210 10.26 -6.67 -26.56
C PRO A 210 8.75 -6.57 -26.82
N ILE A 211 8.00 -6.08 -25.82
CA ILE A 211 6.55 -5.85 -25.92
C ILE A 211 6.28 -4.38 -25.62
N GLY A 212 5.89 -3.60 -26.62
CA GLY A 212 5.66 -2.16 -26.43
C GLY A 212 6.93 -1.46 -25.95
N ARG A 213 6.92 -0.97 -24.70
CA ARG A 213 8.05 -0.27 -24.05
C ARG A 213 8.79 -1.11 -23.01
N ILE A 214 8.49 -2.40 -22.92
CA ILE A 214 9.02 -3.29 -21.88
C ILE A 214 9.71 -4.52 -22.47
N LEU A 215 10.72 -4.99 -21.75
CA LEU A 215 11.38 -6.28 -21.97
C LEU A 215 10.69 -7.31 -21.08
N GLN A 216 10.05 -8.31 -21.71
CA GLN A 216 9.41 -9.42 -21.02
C GLN A 216 10.39 -10.61 -20.94
N LEU A 217 10.86 -10.94 -19.74
CA LEU A 217 11.95 -11.91 -19.53
C LEU A 217 11.49 -13.37 -19.64
N ASN A 218 12.01 -14.15 -20.57
CA ASN A 218 11.70 -15.58 -20.69
C ASN A 218 12.64 -16.48 -19.87
N THR A 219 13.91 -16.11 -19.79
CA THR A 219 14.93 -16.76 -18.94
C THR A 219 15.85 -15.71 -18.34
N LEU A 220 16.47 -16.03 -17.21
CA LEU A 220 17.48 -15.19 -16.56
C LEU A 220 18.64 -16.04 -16.05
N LYS A 221 19.88 -15.58 -16.27
CA LYS A 221 21.10 -16.14 -15.69
C LYS A 221 21.78 -15.09 -14.84
N LEU A 222 21.98 -15.38 -13.55
CA LEU A 222 22.67 -14.50 -12.64
C LEU A 222 24.19 -14.62 -12.81
N VAL A 223 24.86 -13.48 -12.80
CA VAL A 223 26.30 -13.29 -12.97
C VAL A 223 27.00 -13.61 -11.65
N ASP A 224 28.00 -14.49 -11.70
CA ASP A 224 28.89 -14.76 -10.57
C ASP A 224 30.00 -13.69 -10.50
N VAL A 225 30.09 -12.99 -9.35
CA VAL A 225 31.10 -11.94 -9.11
C VAL A 225 32.33 -12.44 -8.34
N THR A 226 32.44 -13.74 -8.05
CA THR A 226 33.61 -14.34 -7.36
C THR A 226 34.94 -13.90 -7.97
N ARG A 227 34.98 -13.79 -9.31
CA ARG A 227 36.19 -13.51 -10.09
C ARG A 227 36.10 -12.20 -10.89
N ARG A 228 35.17 -11.30 -10.52
CA ARG A 228 34.89 -10.08 -11.29
C ARG A 228 34.66 -8.91 -10.36
N SER A 229 35.16 -7.74 -10.76
CA SER A 229 34.78 -6.47 -10.16
C SER A 229 34.00 -5.64 -11.17
N LEU A 230 32.71 -5.44 -10.90
CA LEU A 230 31.80 -4.68 -11.75
C LEU A 230 31.61 -3.28 -11.17
N GLU A 231 31.95 -2.26 -11.95
CA GLU A 231 31.88 -0.86 -11.53
C GLU A 231 30.86 -0.09 -12.37
N LEU A 232 29.86 0.49 -11.70
CA LEU A 232 28.74 1.23 -12.26
C LEU A 232 28.84 2.70 -11.83
N GLU A 233 29.09 3.59 -12.80
CA GLU A 233 29.05 5.04 -12.59
C GLU A 233 27.80 5.61 -13.26
N ILE A 234 26.87 6.12 -12.45
CA ILE A 234 25.61 6.72 -12.91
C ILE A 234 25.73 8.23 -12.76
N VAL A 235 25.54 8.95 -13.86
CA VAL A 235 25.54 10.42 -13.96
C VAL A 235 24.29 10.84 -14.75
N ASP A 236 23.22 11.22 -14.05
CA ASP A 236 22.01 11.75 -14.68
C ASP A 236 21.95 13.29 -14.54
N THR A 237 21.98 13.98 -15.68
CA THR A 237 21.93 15.43 -15.80
C THR A 237 20.58 15.96 -16.30
N SER A 238 19.58 15.08 -16.47
CA SER A 238 18.28 15.39 -17.11
C SER A 238 17.32 16.27 -16.27
N GLY A 239 17.78 16.86 -15.16
CA GLY A 239 16.98 17.69 -14.26
C GLY A 239 17.77 18.84 -13.63
N ARG A 240 17.11 19.67 -12.81
CA ARG A 240 17.74 20.80 -12.10
C ARG A 240 18.89 20.38 -11.16
N ASP A 241 18.92 19.11 -10.74
CA ASP A 241 19.99 18.54 -9.92
C ASP A 241 20.75 17.46 -10.70
N ARG A 242 22.09 17.55 -10.73
CA ARG A 242 22.93 16.45 -11.19
C ARG A 242 22.77 15.27 -10.23
N TYR A 243 22.40 14.09 -10.71
CA TYR A 243 22.44 12.83 -9.97
C TYR A 243 23.73 12.08 -10.29
N VAL A 244 24.45 11.63 -9.28
CA VAL A 244 25.75 10.96 -9.38
C VAL A 244 25.83 9.89 -8.31
N PHE A 245 26.08 8.65 -8.73
CA PHE A 245 26.22 7.49 -7.84
C PHE A 245 27.19 6.47 -8.42
N PHE A 246 28.04 5.90 -7.57
CA PHE A 246 29.00 4.86 -7.92
C PHE A 246 28.70 3.57 -7.16
N LEU A 247 28.61 2.45 -7.86
CA LEU A 247 28.41 1.12 -7.27
C LEU A 247 29.48 0.15 -7.76
N LYS A 248 30.18 -0.49 -6.82
CA LYS A 248 31.14 -1.56 -7.10
C LYS A 248 30.66 -2.89 -6.50
N LEU A 249 30.53 -3.91 -7.34
CA LEU A 249 30.13 -5.27 -6.99
C LEU A 249 31.29 -6.24 -7.25
N GLY A 250 31.57 -7.12 -6.30
CA GLY A 250 32.76 -7.99 -6.30
C GLY A 250 34.01 -7.30 -5.72
N SER A 251 35.19 -7.88 -5.98
CA SER A 251 36.48 -7.38 -5.47
C SER A 251 37.54 -7.36 -6.56
N SER A 252 38.22 -6.21 -6.72
CA SER A 252 39.30 -6.07 -7.70
C SER A 252 40.53 -6.90 -7.29
N GLY A 253 40.78 -7.01 -5.98
CA GLY A 253 41.86 -7.84 -5.44
C GLY A 253 41.65 -9.33 -5.72
N LEU A 254 40.41 -9.83 -5.52
CA LEU A 254 40.07 -11.21 -5.86
C LEU A 254 40.09 -11.47 -7.37
N GLU A 255 39.60 -10.53 -8.18
CA GLU A 255 39.64 -10.62 -9.65
C GLU A 255 41.08 -10.83 -10.17
N GLU A 256 42.05 -10.05 -9.69
CA GLU A 256 43.44 -10.18 -10.14
C GLU A 256 44.10 -11.48 -9.63
N GLN A 257 43.81 -11.91 -8.40
CA GLN A 257 44.38 -13.14 -7.83
C GLN A 257 43.81 -14.43 -8.44
N LEU A 258 42.54 -14.40 -8.83
CA LEU A 258 41.84 -15.53 -9.46
C LEU A 258 41.91 -15.49 -10.99
N LYS A 259 42.72 -14.59 -11.55
CA LYS A 259 42.95 -14.45 -12.98
C LYS A 259 43.60 -15.70 -13.53
N GLY A 260 42.98 -16.28 -14.57
CA GLY A 260 43.47 -17.53 -15.18
C GLY A 260 43.24 -18.81 -14.36
N VAL A 261 42.71 -18.73 -13.14
CA VAL A 261 42.41 -19.91 -12.31
C VAL A 261 41.12 -20.58 -12.76
N MET A 262 41.19 -21.75 -13.40
CA MET A 262 39.99 -22.40 -13.96
C MET A 262 39.40 -23.50 -13.07
N SER A 263 40.19 -24.11 -12.17
CA SER A 263 39.71 -25.20 -11.30
C SER A 263 39.05 -24.68 -10.02
N LYS A 264 37.91 -25.27 -9.64
CA LYS A 264 37.17 -24.88 -8.43
C LYS A 264 37.95 -25.13 -7.15
N GLU A 265 38.78 -26.18 -7.12
CA GLU A 265 39.66 -26.52 -6.00
C GLU A 265 40.67 -25.40 -5.74
N ARG A 266 41.30 -24.90 -6.81
CA ARG A 266 42.29 -23.83 -6.69
C ARG A 266 41.65 -22.50 -6.31
N VAL A 267 40.43 -22.23 -6.77
CA VAL A 267 39.64 -21.07 -6.30
C VAL A 267 39.42 -21.16 -4.79
N LEU A 268 38.96 -22.31 -4.28
CA LEU A 268 38.74 -22.52 -2.85
C LEU A 268 40.02 -22.39 -2.01
N GLU A 269 41.16 -22.91 -2.50
CA GLU A 269 42.45 -22.74 -1.83
C GLU A 269 42.82 -21.27 -1.64
N VAL A 270 42.71 -20.47 -2.72
CA VAL A 270 42.98 -19.03 -2.69
C VAL A 270 42.02 -18.31 -1.75
N LEU A 271 40.72 -18.64 -1.79
CA LEU A 271 39.72 -18.02 -0.93
C LEU A 271 39.94 -18.34 0.55
N ARG A 272 40.25 -19.60 0.90
CA ARG A 272 40.55 -20.00 2.28
C ARG A 272 41.80 -19.30 2.81
N GLU A 273 42.82 -19.13 1.98
CA GLU A 273 44.02 -18.39 2.36
C GLU A 273 43.70 -16.91 2.65
N ARG A 274 42.93 -16.26 1.76
CA ARG A 274 42.50 -14.87 1.96
C ARG A 274 41.60 -14.71 3.17
N GLU A 275 40.69 -15.66 3.41
CA GLU A 275 39.84 -15.67 4.59
C GLU A 275 40.64 -15.74 5.90
N ARG A 276 41.76 -16.48 5.90
CA ARG A 276 42.69 -16.55 7.05
C ARG A 276 43.52 -15.28 7.22
N GLN A 277 43.96 -14.67 6.13
CA GLN A 277 44.79 -13.45 6.15
C GLN A 277 43.98 -12.18 6.48
N ALA A 278 42.69 -12.14 6.13
CA ALA A 278 41.86 -10.95 6.25
C ALA A 278 41.84 -10.26 7.64
N PRO A 279 41.78 -10.98 8.78
CA PRO A 279 41.85 -10.32 10.09
C PRO A 279 43.19 -9.59 10.34
N VAL A 280 44.28 -10.09 9.77
CA VAL A 280 45.61 -9.47 9.86
C VAL A 280 45.72 -8.28 8.90
N GLU A 281 45.28 -8.45 7.66
CA GLU A 281 45.35 -7.42 6.61
C GLU A 281 44.39 -6.24 6.88
N LEU A 282 43.19 -6.51 7.40
CA LEU A 282 42.13 -5.51 7.59
C LEU A 282 42.05 -5.01 9.05
N GLY A 283 42.77 -5.63 9.98
CA GLY A 283 42.73 -5.30 11.41
C GLY A 283 41.31 -5.38 11.99
N PRO A 284 40.86 -4.41 12.82
CA PRO A 284 39.50 -4.38 13.36
C PRO A 284 38.38 -4.38 12.30
N ARG A 285 38.70 -4.03 11.04
CA ARG A 285 37.77 -4.02 9.90
C ARG A 285 37.51 -5.42 9.34
N GLY A 286 38.35 -6.41 9.70
CA GLY A 286 38.31 -7.78 9.22
C GLY A 286 37.36 -8.70 9.99
N SER A 287 36.52 -8.19 10.89
CA SER A 287 35.53 -8.99 11.65
C SER A 287 34.59 -9.79 10.75
N TRP A 288 34.30 -9.26 9.56
CA TRP A 288 33.47 -9.91 8.53
C TRP A 288 34.28 -10.61 7.43
N ARG A 289 35.60 -10.74 7.62
CA ARG A 289 36.55 -11.38 6.68
C ARG A 289 36.38 -10.82 5.25
N ILE A 290 36.35 -11.70 4.24
CA ILE A 290 36.24 -11.33 2.82
C ILE A 290 34.81 -11.44 2.25
N ARG A 291 33.79 -11.51 3.11
CA ARG A 291 32.39 -11.63 2.67
C ARG A 291 31.96 -10.44 1.81
N LEU A 292 31.29 -10.65 0.68
CA LEU A 292 30.81 -9.62 -0.26
C LEU A 292 29.41 -9.09 0.08
N ASP A 293 28.65 -9.79 0.92
CA ASP A 293 27.33 -9.35 1.40
C ASP A 293 27.40 -8.29 2.51
N TYR A 294 28.60 -7.74 2.75
CA TYR A 294 28.85 -6.57 3.57
C TYR A 294 29.50 -5.47 2.73
N VAL A 295 29.06 -4.23 2.90
CA VAL A 295 29.48 -3.10 2.08
C VAL A 295 30.19 -2.02 2.89
N TYR A 296 31.15 -1.37 2.23
CA TYR A 296 31.57 -0.02 2.56
C TYR A 296 30.73 0.97 1.77
N PHE A 297 30.51 2.14 2.36
CA PHE A 297 29.63 3.14 1.80
C PHE A 297 30.12 4.55 2.10
N CYS A 298 29.67 5.48 1.26
CA CYS A 298 29.89 6.91 1.48
C CYS A 298 28.77 7.49 2.34
N TYR A 299 29.10 8.19 3.42
CA TYR A 299 28.13 8.91 4.26
C TYR A 299 27.40 10.06 3.55
N LYS A 300 27.83 10.43 2.34
CA LYS A 300 27.13 11.36 1.44
C LYS A 300 26.27 10.66 0.38
N GLY A 301 26.21 9.33 0.38
CA GLY A 301 25.40 8.56 -0.56
C GLY A 301 25.90 8.53 -1.99
N LEU A 302 27.19 8.82 -2.21
CA LEU A 302 27.75 8.94 -3.56
C LEU A 302 28.41 7.64 -4.05
N ALA A 303 28.73 6.72 -3.16
CA ALA A 303 29.43 5.49 -3.50
C ALA A 303 29.11 4.34 -2.54
N MET A 304 29.09 3.11 -3.07
CA MET A 304 29.00 1.87 -2.31
C MET A 304 29.89 0.79 -2.95
N SER A 305 30.55 -0.02 -2.12
CA SER A 305 31.41 -1.12 -2.59
C SER A 305 31.25 -2.37 -1.71
N THR A 306 31.15 -3.52 -2.36
CA THR A 306 31.20 -4.84 -1.70
C THR A 306 32.61 -5.34 -1.43
N ASP A 307 33.63 -4.66 -1.97
CA ASP A 307 35.03 -5.08 -1.87
C ASP A 307 35.56 -4.88 -0.44
N PRO A 308 35.98 -5.95 0.28
CA PRO A 308 36.55 -5.83 1.62
C PRO A 308 37.88 -5.07 1.64
N TYR A 309 38.54 -4.91 0.50
CA TYR A 309 39.84 -4.25 0.38
C TYR A 309 39.75 -2.77 -0.03
N ASP A 310 38.55 -2.23 -0.28
CA ASP A 310 38.34 -0.79 -0.55
C ASP A 310 38.41 0.02 0.76
N LEU A 311 39.61 0.11 1.35
CA LEU A 311 39.86 0.89 2.57
C LEU A 311 39.77 2.40 2.32
N GLU A 312 40.00 2.83 1.08
CA GLU A 312 39.69 4.15 0.55
C GLU A 312 38.50 4.08 -0.39
N CYS A 313 37.77 5.19 -0.55
CA CYS A 313 36.67 5.27 -1.50
C CYS A 313 37.15 5.01 -2.94
N PRO A 314 36.62 3.99 -3.64
CA PRO A 314 37.01 3.65 -5.00
C PRO A 314 36.52 4.69 -6.04
N TYR A 315 35.58 5.57 -5.67
CA TYR A 315 35.02 6.52 -6.62
C TYR A 315 35.95 7.72 -6.90
N ARG A 316 36.88 7.55 -7.84
CA ARG A 316 37.90 8.56 -8.20
C ARG A 316 37.30 9.84 -8.80
N ASN A 317 36.25 9.72 -9.62
CA ASN A 317 35.58 10.85 -10.27
C ASN A 317 34.52 11.55 -9.38
N CYS A 318 34.54 11.29 -8.07
CA CYS A 318 33.57 11.86 -7.15
C CYS A 318 33.57 13.40 -7.18
N PRO A 319 32.39 14.07 -7.33
CA PRO A 319 32.31 15.53 -7.34
C PRO A 319 32.92 16.19 -6.09
N LEU A 320 32.80 15.55 -4.92
CA LEU A 320 33.40 16.05 -3.68
C LEU A 320 34.92 15.91 -3.65
N ARG A 321 35.48 14.95 -4.39
CA ARG A 321 36.93 14.78 -4.52
C ARG A 321 37.51 15.79 -5.48
N ILE A 322 36.84 16.01 -6.62
CA ILE A 322 37.20 17.03 -7.61
C ILE A 322 37.14 18.43 -6.99
N GLY A 323 36.13 18.70 -6.16
CA GLY A 323 35.98 19.97 -5.43
C GLY A 323 36.82 20.10 -4.15
N SER A 324 37.81 19.22 -3.92
CA SER A 324 38.70 19.23 -2.73
C SER A 324 37.99 19.15 -1.36
N MET A 325 36.71 18.76 -1.34
CA MET A 325 35.90 18.59 -0.12
C MET A 325 36.12 17.23 0.55
N CYS A 326 36.64 16.25 -0.18
CA CYS A 326 36.90 14.88 0.24
C CYS A 326 38.22 14.38 -0.34
N ASP A 327 39.05 13.74 0.48
CA ASP A 327 40.31 13.09 0.10
C ASP A 327 40.14 11.65 -0.41
N GLY A 328 38.94 11.09 -0.26
CA GLY A 328 38.64 9.67 -0.53
C GLY A 328 38.43 8.86 0.75
N GLU A 329 38.76 9.40 1.91
CA GLU A 329 38.53 8.74 3.20
C GLU A 329 37.50 9.47 4.06
N ARG A 330 37.48 10.80 4.01
CA ARG A 330 36.69 11.68 4.90
C ARG A 330 35.24 11.25 5.08
N PHE A 331 34.59 10.82 4.01
CA PHE A 331 33.19 10.38 4.04
C PHE A 331 33.03 8.88 3.82
N TRP A 332 34.11 8.11 3.85
CA TRP A 332 34.11 6.68 3.56
C TRP A 332 34.01 5.87 4.85
N SER A 333 33.08 4.91 4.91
CA SER A 333 32.78 4.17 6.13
C SER A 333 33.94 3.30 6.63
N ALA A 334 34.84 2.86 5.74
CA ALA A 334 36.01 2.08 6.10
C ALA A 334 36.95 2.85 7.04
N LYS A 335 37.09 4.18 6.87
CA LYS A 335 37.89 5.05 7.77
C LYS A 335 37.48 4.89 9.23
N TYR A 336 36.18 4.66 9.46
CA TYR A 336 35.54 4.54 10.77
C TYR A 336 35.30 3.09 11.20
N PHE A 337 35.93 2.11 10.54
CA PHE A 337 35.77 0.68 10.83
C PHE A 337 34.32 0.21 10.70
N ARG A 338 33.52 0.86 9.84
CA ARG A 338 32.10 0.56 9.62
C ARG A 338 31.90 -0.17 8.30
N ARG A 339 31.57 -1.46 8.41
CA ARG A 339 31.06 -2.30 7.33
C ARG A 339 29.70 -2.86 7.74
N LYS A 340 28.72 -2.84 6.84
CA LYS A 340 27.33 -3.15 7.17
C LYS A 340 26.75 -4.13 6.13
N PRO A 341 25.76 -4.96 6.49
CA PRO A 341 25.10 -5.83 5.52
C PRO A 341 24.61 -5.06 4.30
N TYR A 342 24.61 -5.70 3.13
CA TYR A 342 24.11 -5.11 1.89
C TYR A 342 22.68 -4.56 2.10
N PRO A 343 22.38 -3.33 1.66
CA PRO A 343 21.06 -2.73 1.85
C PRO A 343 19.99 -3.51 1.10
N LYS A 344 18.78 -3.58 1.67
CA LYS A 344 17.68 -4.25 0.96
C LYS A 344 17.28 -3.40 -0.25
N VAL A 345 17.08 -4.04 -1.38
CA VAL A 345 16.65 -3.37 -2.61
C VAL A 345 15.17 -3.63 -2.83
N TYR A 346 14.43 -2.56 -3.11
CA TYR A 346 12.99 -2.54 -3.32
C TYR A 346 12.69 -2.19 -4.78
N PRO A 347 12.01 -3.04 -5.55
CA PRO A 347 11.67 -2.75 -6.93
C PRO A 347 10.58 -1.67 -7.01
N LEU A 348 10.76 -0.71 -7.92
CA LEU A 348 9.78 0.34 -8.20
C LEU A 348 8.95 -0.07 -9.42
N ARG A 349 7.64 -0.23 -9.19
CA ARG A 349 6.68 -0.71 -10.17
C ARG A 349 5.72 0.41 -10.58
N SER A 350 5.32 0.42 -11.84
CA SER A 350 4.25 1.27 -12.39
C SER A 350 3.28 0.42 -13.17
N VAL A 351 2.05 0.89 -13.29
CA VAL A 351 0.97 0.25 -14.01
C VAL A 351 0.45 1.26 -15.01
N ASP A 352 0.48 0.90 -16.29
CA ASP A 352 0.00 1.76 -17.36
C ASP A 352 -1.18 1.06 -18.04
N PRO A 353 -2.42 1.53 -17.78
CA PRO A 353 -3.59 1.04 -18.47
C PRO A 353 -3.58 1.52 -19.91
N GLY A 354 -3.41 0.59 -20.85
CA GLY A 354 -3.46 0.87 -22.27
C GLY A 354 -4.82 1.40 -22.74
N LEU A 355 -4.87 1.86 -23.98
CA LEU A 355 -6.13 2.25 -24.63
C LEU A 355 -6.92 0.99 -25.07
N GLY A 356 -8.23 1.14 -25.24
CA GLY A 356 -9.13 0.07 -25.67
C GLY A 356 -9.72 -0.74 -24.52
N GLY A 357 -9.96 -2.03 -24.75
CA GLY A 357 -10.77 -2.89 -23.87
C GLY A 357 -12.25 -2.87 -24.25
N ILE A 358 -13.00 -3.85 -23.75
CA ILE A 358 -14.44 -3.98 -23.98
C ILE A 358 -15.15 -3.32 -22.80
N PRO A 359 -15.87 -2.20 -22.99
CA PRO A 359 -16.64 -1.59 -21.90
C PRO A 359 -17.71 -2.57 -21.40
N SER A 360 -17.66 -2.92 -20.12
CA SER A 360 -18.59 -3.87 -19.50
C SER A 360 -19.64 -3.17 -18.62
N TYR A 361 -19.30 -2.01 -18.07
CA TYR A 361 -20.23 -1.16 -17.35
C TYR A 361 -19.80 0.30 -17.34
N ARG A 362 -20.76 1.20 -17.23
CA ARG A 362 -20.51 2.63 -17.03
C ARG A 362 -21.66 3.24 -16.25
N GLU A 363 -21.40 4.07 -15.27
CA GLU A 363 -22.41 4.87 -14.57
C GLU A 363 -21.75 6.18 -14.14
N ALA A 364 -22.50 7.28 -14.14
CA ALA A 364 -21.97 8.58 -13.74
C ALA A 364 -22.92 9.25 -12.75
N LEU A 365 -22.35 10.02 -11.83
CA LEU A 365 -23.13 11.00 -11.08
C LEU A 365 -23.70 12.06 -12.05
N PRO A 366 -24.78 12.76 -11.68
CA PRO A 366 -25.29 13.88 -12.46
C PRO A 366 -24.18 14.88 -12.79
N THR A 367 -24.29 15.52 -13.96
CA THR A 367 -23.26 16.38 -14.58
C THR A 367 -21.91 15.72 -14.84
N GLY A 368 -21.78 14.42 -14.58
CA GLY A 368 -20.56 13.65 -14.84
C GLY A 368 -19.47 13.82 -13.78
N LEU A 369 -19.76 14.43 -12.62
CA LEU A 369 -18.80 14.77 -11.56
C LEU A 369 -17.82 13.62 -11.28
N ILE A 370 -18.37 12.42 -11.11
CA ILE A 370 -17.65 11.17 -10.99
C ILE A 370 -18.27 10.17 -11.97
N THR A 371 -17.46 9.62 -12.86
CA THR A 371 -17.82 8.55 -13.77
C THR A 371 -17.13 7.26 -13.34
N PHE A 372 -17.92 6.25 -13.02
CA PHE A 372 -17.48 4.87 -12.82
C PHE A 372 -17.56 4.10 -14.13
N SER A 373 -16.50 3.42 -14.52
CA SER A 373 -16.45 2.56 -15.70
C SER A 373 -15.76 1.25 -15.37
N ALA A 374 -16.22 0.17 -15.97
CA ALA A 374 -15.57 -1.13 -15.94
C ALA A 374 -15.28 -1.58 -17.37
N TYR A 375 -14.12 -2.20 -17.55
CA TYR A 375 -13.67 -2.72 -18.84
C TYR A 375 -13.17 -4.14 -18.66
N ASP A 376 -13.42 -4.98 -19.66
CA ASP A 376 -12.87 -6.32 -19.78
C ASP A 376 -11.82 -6.37 -20.88
N LYS A 377 -10.84 -7.28 -20.73
CA LYS A 377 -9.75 -7.52 -21.69
C LYS A 377 -8.97 -6.26 -22.09
N ARG A 378 -8.92 -5.25 -21.22
CA ARG A 378 -8.10 -4.06 -21.43
C ARG A 378 -6.64 -4.41 -21.19
N ARG A 379 -5.76 -4.07 -22.14
CA ARG A 379 -4.33 -4.39 -22.03
C ARG A 379 -3.68 -3.47 -21.00
N ILE A 380 -2.98 -4.07 -20.05
CA ILE A 380 -2.26 -3.40 -18.98
C ILE A 380 -0.79 -3.74 -19.11
N GLU A 381 0.05 -2.72 -19.05
CA GLU A 381 1.50 -2.88 -18.96
C GLU A 381 1.90 -2.70 -17.50
N SER A 382 2.52 -3.74 -16.92
CA SER A 382 3.11 -3.65 -15.59
C SER A 382 4.62 -3.56 -15.72
N VAL A 383 5.18 -2.44 -15.26
CA VAL A 383 6.53 -2.01 -15.61
C VAL A 383 7.35 -1.75 -14.36
N TRP A 384 8.43 -2.48 -14.17
CA TRP A 384 9.49 -2.09 -13.25
C TRP A 384 10.40 -1.07 -13.93
N TYR A 385 10.40 0.15 -13.39
CA TYR A 385 11.12 1.28 -13.97
C TYR A 385 12.36 1.68 -13.17
N GLY A 386 12.61 1.02 -12.05
CA GLY A 386 13.78 1.27 -11.22
C GLY A 386 13.82 0.40 -9.98
N VAL A 387 14.85 0.61 -9.17
CA VAL A 387 14.96 0.07 -7.81
C VAL A 387 15.30 1.16 -6.82
N GLU A 388 14.95 0.92 -5.57
CA GLU A 388 15.22 1.76 -4.41
C GLU A 388 16.02 0.97 -3.38
N MET A 389 17.21 1.44 -2.99
CA MET A 389 18.02 0.80 -1.96
C MET A 389 17.79 1.48 -0.61
N GLY A 390 17.27 0.71 0.34
CA GLY A 390 17.04 1.18 1.71
C GLY A 390 18.34 1.22 2.50
N THR A 391 18.80 2.40 2.91
CA THR A 391 20.00 2.55 3.72
C THR A 391 19.68 2.34 5.20
N TRP A 392 20.04 1.19 5.79
CA TRP A 392 19.82 0.82 7.21
C TRP A 392 20.66 1.63 8.23
N PHE A 393 21.04 2.85 7.91
CA PHE A 393 21.85 3.67 8.82
C PHE A 393 20.91 4.54 9.64
N ILE A 394 21.18 4.62 10.94
CA ILE A 394 20.66 5.70 11.77
C ILE A 394 21.37 6.97 11.29
N ARG A 395 20.82 7.52 10.22
CA ARG A 395 21.20 8.70 9.42
C ARG A 395 20.45 8.53 8.11
N ALA A 396 19.26 9.10 8.01
CA ALA A 396 18.59 9.24 6.74
C ALA A 396 19.48 10.09 5.80
N ARG A 397 20.28 9.47 4.92
CA ARG A 397 20.83 10.02 3.64
C ARG A 397 21.36 8.94 2.70
N PRO A 398 21.17 9.15 1.38
CA PRO A 398 19.91 9.12 0.66
C PRO A 398 19.49 7.68 0.38
N THR A 399 18.18 7.48 0.28
CA THR A 399 17.61 6.33 -0.40
C THR A 399 18.10 6.34 -1.85
N ILE A 400 18.93 5.36 -2.24
CA ILE A 400 19.52 5.34 -3.59
C ILE A 400 18.49 4.80 -4.56
N ARG A 401 18.01 5.64 -5.49
CA ARG A 401 17.13 5.20 -6.58
C ARG A 401 17.91 5.06 -7.88
N ILE A 402 17.89 3.85 -8.43
CA ILE A 402 18.45 3.55 -9.75
C ILE A 402 17.28 3.39 -10.71
N TYR A 403 17.07 4.38 -11.58
CA TYR A 403 16.10 4.29 -12.66
C TYR A 403 16.66 3.45 -13.80
N PHE A 404 15.81 2.68 -14.46
CA PHE A 404 16.20 1.92 -15.64
C PHE A 404 16.12 2.80 -16.89
N ASP A 405 17.00 2.54 -17.85
CA ASP A 405 16.93 3.14 -19.18
C ASP A 405 15.57 2.77 -19.82
N ASP A 406 15.02 3.66 -20.66
CA ASP A 406 13.76 3.43 -21.35
C ASP A 406 13.82 2.17 -22.24
N SER A 407 15.01 1.81 -22.75
CA SER A 407 15.23 0.59 -23.53
C SER A 407 15.36 -0.68 -22.68
N SER A 408 15.48 -0.56 -21.35
CA SER A 408 15.78 -1.69 -20.46
C SER A 408 14.73 -1.90 -19.37
N LYS A 409 13.57 -1.24 -19.46
CA LYS A 409 12.47 -1.44 -18.51
C LYS A 409 11.96 -2.87 -18.62
N ILE A 410 11.80 -3.52 -17.49
CA ILE A 410 11.32 -4.90 -17.41
C ILE A 410 9.86 -4.89 -17.04
N GLY A 411 9.08 -5.79 -17.60
CA GLY A 411 7.68 -5.86 -17.28
C GLY A 411 6.97 -7.02 -17.92
N TYR A 412 5.66 -6.97 -17.83
CA TYR A 412 4.79 -7.84 -18.60
C TYR A 412 3.52 -7.11 -19.03
N SER A 413 2.91 -7.60 -20.10
CA SER A 413 1.65 -7.05 -20.62
C SER A 413 0.54 -8.10 -20.57
N ILE A 414 -0.57 -7.77 -19.91
CA ILE A 414 -1.72 -8.67 -19.78
C ILE A 414 -3.02 -7.98 -20.18
N PRO A 415 -3.89 -8.62 -21.00
CA PRO A 415 -5.28 -8.20 -21.09
C PRO A 415 -6.00 -8.64 -19.80
N THR A 416 -6.68 -7.72 -19.13
CA THR A 416 -7.40 -8.00 -17.87
C THR A 416 -8.62 -7.07 -17.70
N SER A 417 -9.41 -7.30 -16.67
CA SER A 417 -10.51 -6.43 -16.28
C SER A 417 -10.04 -5.35 -15.31
N LEU A 418 -10.65 -4.17 -15.41
CA LEU A 418 -10.33 -3.04 -14.54
C LEU A 418 -11.56 -2.19 -14.23
N LEU A 419 -11.47 -1.48 -13.11
CA LEU A 419 -12.35 -0.39 -12.71
C LEU A 419 -11.63 0.94 -12.94
N GLU A 420 -12.37 1.92 -13.44
CA GLU A 420 -11.93 3.29 -13.67
C GLU A 420 -12.91 4.25 -12.97
N PHE A 421 -12.41 5.06 -12.05
CA PHE A 421 -13.11 6.21 -11.49
C PHE A 421 -12.50 7.47 -12.10
N SER A 422 -13.27 8.19 -12.92
CA SER A 422 -12.88 9.45 -13.54
C SER A 422 -13.60 10.61 -12.88
N PHE A 423 -12.86 11.67 -12.55
CA PHE A 423 -13.38 12.88 -11.92
C PHE A 423 -13.31 14.05 -12.90
N ILE A 424 -14.33 14.92 -12.91
CA ILE A 424 -14.22 16.20 -13.63
C ILE A 424 -13.17 17.04 -12.92
N MET A 425 -12.11 17.39 -13.66
CA MET A 425 -10.93 18.05 -13.10
C MET A 425 -11.25 19.44 -12.55
N GLU A 426 -12.06 20.22 -13.27
CA GLU A 426 -12.50 21.55 -12.82
C GLU A 426 -13.30 21.49 -11.51
N TRP A 427 -14.23 20.54 -11.40
CA TRP A 427 -14.99 20.32 -10.17
C TRP A 427 -14.08 19.90 -9.02
N LEU A 428 -13.22 18.89 -9.23
CA LEU A 428 -12.29 18.41 -8.20
C LEU A 428 -11.35 19.52 -7.71
N ASP A 429 -10.89 20.36 -8.63
CA ASP A 429 -10.05 21.52 -8.32
C ASP A 429 -10.81 22.56 -7.49
N ASN A 430 -12.07 22.82 -7.82
CA ASN A 430 -12.91 23.73 -7.04
C ASN A 430 -13.16 23.18 -5.63
N GLU A 431 -13.42 21.89 -5.46
CA GLU A 431 -13.55 21.27 -4.12
C GLU A 431 -12.25 21.40 -3.32
N ILE A 432 -11.09 21.12 -3.94
CA ILE A 432 -9.79 21.27 -3.29
C ILE A 432 -9.55 22.74 -2.90
N LYS A 433 -9.84 23.69 -3.79
CA LYS A 433 -9.72 25.13 -3.50
C LYS A 433 -10.58 25.54 -2.31
N THR A 434 -11.84 25.11 -2.28
CA THR A 434 -12.75 25.38 -1.16
C THR A 434 -12.18 24.84 0.15
N ILE A 435 -11.78 23.57 0.19
CA ILE A 435 -11.18 22.96 1.40
C ILE A 435 -9.92 23.71 1.83
N LEU A 436 -9.05 24.05 0.88
CA LEU A 436 -7.84 24.82 1.17
C LEU A 436 -8.17 26.20 1.70
N LEU A 437 -9.20 26.90 1.22
CA LEU A 437 -9.58 28.24 1.69
C LEU A 437 -10.28 28.23 3.05
N GLU A 438 -11.06 27.20 3.33
CA GLU A 438 -11.87 27.09 4.55
C GLU A 438 -11.10 26.48 5.74
N ASN A 439 -10.14 25.59 5.49
CA ASN A 439 -9.42 24.87 6.55
C ASN A 439 -7.92 25.25 6.59
N ASP A 440 -7.55 26.12 7.52
CA ASP A 440 -6.18 26.62 7.70
C ASP A 440 -5.19 25.51 8.11
N GLU A 441 -5.66 24.49 8.84
CA GLU A 441 -4.83 23.37 9.30
C GLU A 441 -4.42 22.46 8.14
N ILE A 442 -5.38 22.14 7.26
CA ILE A 442 -5.15 21.39 6.03
C ILE A 442 -4.26 22.18 5.08
N ARG A 443 -4.52 23.48 4.89
CA ARG A 443 -3.68 24.34 4.07
C ARG A 443 -2.24 24.34 4.55
N ARG A 444 -2.03 24.46 5.87
CA ARG A 444 -0.71 24.40 6.50
C ARG A 444 0.00 23.09 6.22
N SER A 445 -0.68 21.96 6.42
CA SER A 445 -0.12 20.62 6.15
C SER A 445 0.28 20.46 4.68
N ILE A 446 -0.59 20.86 3.76
CA ILE A 446 -0.35 20.74 2.32
C ILE A 446 0.78 21.67 1.85
N ALA A 447 0.80 22.91 2.30
CA ALA A 447 1.88 23.86 2.01
C ALA A 447 3.23 23.33 2.52
N LEU A 448 3.28 22.80 3.75
CA LEU A 448 4.48 22.19 4.31
C LEU A 448 4.94 21.01 3.45
N LYS A 449 4.06 20.05 3.16
CA LYS A 449 4.39 18.88 2.33
C LYS A 449 4.85 19.27 0.93
N TYR A 450 4.24 20.29 0.33
CA TYR A 450 4.63 20.81 -0.99
C TYR A 450 6.07 21.32 -0.98
N VAL A 451 6.40 22.22 -0.03
CA VAL A 451 7.75 22.80 0.08
C VAL A 451 8.77 21.70 0.38
N LEU A 452 8.49 20.81 1.34
CA LEU A 452 9.40 19.72 1.69
C LEU A 452 9.63 18.77 0.50
N LEU A 453 8.59 18.42 -0.26
CA LEU A 453 8.72 17.55 -1.43
C LEU A 453 9.53 18.23 -2.54
N LYS A 454 9.32 19.52 -2.77
CA LYS A 454 10.06 20.31 -3.75
C LYS A 454 11.55 20.40 -3.37
N SER A 455 11.86 20.60 -2.09
CA SER A 455 13.23 20.68 -1.57
C SER A 455 13.96 19.33 -1.61
N LEU A 456 13.26 18.20 -1.39
CA LEU A 456 13.87 16.86 -1.42
C LEU A 456 14.49 16.48 -2.77
N GLY A 457 13.94 17.00 -3.88
CA GLY A 457 14.34 16.63 -5.23
C GLY A 457 14.26 15.11 -5.50
N ARG A 458 14.93 14.65 -6.56
CA ARG A 458 14.96 13.22 -6.94
C ARG A 458 15.79 12.33 -6.00
N ARG A 459 16.69 12.93 -5.21
CA ARG A 459 17.66 12.20 -4.36
C ARG A 459 17.12 11.89 -2.96
N LEU A 460 15.89 12.32 -2.63
CA LEU A 460 15.40 12.28 -1.25
C LEU A 460 16.46 12.87 -0.29
N ASP A 461 16.98 14.05 -0.65
CA ASP A 461 18.07 14.65 0.09
C ASP A 461 17.54 15.21 1.41
N TYR A 462 17.58 14.40 2.45
CA TYR A 462 17.04 14.76 3.75
C TYR A 462 17.78 15.95 4.40
N ASP A 463 18.99 16.30 3.95
CA ASP A 463 19.61 17.59 4.31
C ASP A 463 18.78 18.77 3.84
N ARG A 464 18.31 18.71 2.59
CA ARG A 464 17.49 19.77 2.02
C ARG A 464 16.16 19.83 2.72
N LEU A 465 15.59 18.70 3.11
CA LEU A 465 14.37 18.65 3.91
C LEU A 465 14.57 19.32 5.29
N ALA A 466 15.66 19.00 5.97
CA ALA A 466 16.03 19.63 7.24
C ALA A 466 16.27 21.14 7.09
N ARG A 467 16.99 21.56 6.04
CA ARG A 467 17.23 22.98 5.73
C ARG A 467 15.94 23.71 5.41
N ALA A 468 15.09 23.13 4.56
CA ALA A 468 13.79 23.68 4.21
C ALA A 468 12.94 23.91 5.45
N LEU A 469 12.87 22.93 6.35
CA LEU A 469 12.14 23.08 7.60
C LEU A 469 12.76 24.16 8.49
N THR A 470 14.08 24.20 8.61
CA THR A 470 14.78 25.24 9.41
C THR A 470 14.54 26.64 8.84
N ASN A 471 14.55 26.77 7.51
CA ASN A 471 14.24 28.00 6.79
C ASN A 471 12.80 28.45 7.09
N ILE A 472 11.83 27.55 6.99
CA ILE A 472 10.43 27.82 7.35
C ILE A 472 10.30 28.26 8.81
N MET A 473 10.91 27.52 9.76
CA MET A 473 10.83 27.82 11.20
C MET A 473 11.51 29.15 11.57
N SER A 474 12.55 29.55 10.83
CA SER A 474 13.26 30.82 11.04
C SER A 474 12.70 31.98 10.21
N GLU A 475 11.65 31.74 9.41
CA GLU A 475 11.06 32.68 8.47
C GLU A 475 12.07 33.31 7.50
N ARG A 476 13.06 32.53 7.05
CA ARG A 476 14.15 32.99 6.18
C ARG A 476 14.37 32.04 5.01
N GLY A 477 14.71 32.60 3.86
CA GLY A 477 15.04 31.83 2.65
C GLY A 477 13.83 31.57 1.74
N GLU A 478 14.11 30.98 0.58
CA GLU A 478 13.10 30.74 -0.47
C GLU A 478 11.99 29.79 0.01
N GLU A 479 12.33 28.76 0.79
CA GLU A 479 11.36 27.80 1.30
C GLU A 479 10.36 28.42 2.29
N ALA A 480 10.81 29.38 3.10
CA ALA A 480 9.95 30.10 4.03
C ALA A 480 8.98 31.03 3.29
N GLU A 481 9.47 31.72 2.26
CA GLU A 481 8.66 32.60 1.42
C GLU A 481 7.62 31.80 0.63
N GLU A 482 8.00 30.64 0.11
CA GLU A 482 7.09 29.73 -0.60
C GLU A 482 6.06 29.10 0.34
N PHE A 483 6.44 28.74 1.57
CA PHE A 483 5.49 28.30 2.59
C PHE A 483 4.52 29.43 2.98
N ALA A 484 5.02 30.65 3.18
CA ALA A 484 4.21 31.82 3.51
C ALA A 484 3.24 32.20 2.37
N LYS A 485 3.67 32.05 1.11
CA LYS A 485 2.84 32.22 -0.10
C LYS A 485 1.55 31.40 0.00
N TYR A 486 1.68 30.10 0.20
CA TYR A 486 0.54 29.21 0.19
C TYR A 486 -0.22 29.19 1.52
N TYR A 487 0.46 29.26 2.67
CA TYR A 487 -0.20 29.21 3.97
C TYR A 487 -0.72 30.58 4.45
N LYS A 488 0.16 31.58 4.56
CA LYS A 488 -0.16 32.89 5.17
C LYS A 488 -0.92 33.80 4.20
N ARG A 489 -0.49 33.90 2.94
CA ARG A 489 -1.14 34.72 1.91
C ARG A 489 -2.31 34.02 1.21
N LYS A 490 -2.48 32.72 1.46
CA LYS A 490 -3.57 31.88 0.91
C LYS A 490 -3.62 31.90 -0.63
N GLU A 491 -2.48 32.10 -1.29
CA GLU A 491 -2.40 32.02 -2.75
C GLU A 491 -2.62 30.56 -3.19
N ILE A 492 -3.36 30.34 -4.27
CA ILE A 492 -3.58 29.02 -4.87
C ILE A 492 -3.32 29.12 -6.36
N ASP A 493 -2.15 28.66 -6.79
CA ASP A 493 -1.78 28.50 -8.19
C ASP A 493 -1.91 27.04 -8.66
N ASP A 494 -1.62 26.80 -9.94
CA ASP A 494 -1.73 25.47 -10.54
C ASP A 494 -0.75 24.45 -9.93
N ASP A 495 0.38 24.90 -9.38
CA ASP A 495 1.39 24.01 -8.81
C ASP A 495 0.91 23.41 -7.48
N ILE A 496 0.45 24.25 -6.54
CA ILE A 496 -0.08 23.76 -5.26
C ILE A 496 -1.39 23.00 -5.46
N LEU A 497 -2.23 23.41 -6.42
CA LEU A 497 -3.47 22.73 -6.77
C LEU A 497 -3.21 21.35 -7.38
N SER A 498 -2.30 21.24 -8.35
CA SER A 498 -1.89 19.95 -8.91
C SER A 498 -1.27 19.05 -7.85
N PHE A 499 -0.56 19.61 -6.87
CA PHE A 499 -0.01 18.85 -5.75
C PHE A 499 -1.09 18.35 -4.81
N ALA A 500 -2.03 19.20 -4.39
CA ALA A 500 -3.16 18.80 -3.55
C ALA A 500 -4.02 17.73 -4.25
N ARG A 501 -4.21 17.83 -5.56
CA ARG A 501 -4.88 16.79 -6.38
C ARG A 501 -4.14 15.46 -6.34
N ARG A 502 -2.80 15.49 -6.39
CA ARG A 502 -1.97 14.29 -6.20
C ARG A 502 -2.21 13.67 -4.83
N LEU A 503 -2.15 14.47 -3.75
CA LEU A 503 -2.38 13.98 -2.38
C LEU A 503 -3.74 13.30 -2.25
N LEU A 504 -4.78 13.96 -2.75
CA LEU A 504 -6.15 13.47 -2.65
C LEU A 504 -6.34 12.17 -3.44
N LEU A 505 -5.99 12.13 -4.72
CA LEU A 505 -6.19 10.95 -5.56
C LEU A 505 -5.31 9.78 -5.13
N HIS A 506 -4.12 10.03 -4.60
CA HIS A 506 -3.26 9.00 -4.04
C HIS A 506 -3.87 8.38 -2.78
N SER A 507 -4.25 9.19 -1.79
CA SER A 507 -4.95 8.72 -0.58
C SER A 507 -6.24 7.98 -0.92
N LEU A 508 -7.03 8.54 -1.86
CA LEU A 508 -8.29 7.95 -2.31
C LEU A 508 -8.07 6.59 -2.99
N THR A 509 -7.00 6.44 -3.77
CA THR A 509 -6.65 5.16 -4.40
C THR A 509 -6.41 4.07 -3.35
N HIS A 510 -5.68 4.39 -2.28
CA HIS A 510 -5.42 3.43 -1.20
C HIS A 510 -6.72 3.04 -0.48
N MET A 511 -7.51 4.03 -0.05
CA MET A 511 -8.72 3.79 0.73
C MET A 511 -9.84 3.13 -0.07
N LEU A 512 -10.01 3.53 -1.33
CA LEU A 512 -10.99 2.88 -2.21
C LEU A 512 -10.59 1.42 -2.50
N THR A 513 -9.30 1.16 -2.71
CA THR A 513 -8.80 -0.21 -2.90
C THR A 513 -9.02 -1.04 -1.64
N GLN A 514 -8.72 -0.50 -0.46
CA GLN A 514 -8.94 -1.18 0.82
C GLN A 514 -10.41 -1.53 1.03
N TYR A 515 -11.31 -0.57 0.79
CA TYR A 515 -12.75 -0.78 0.88
C TYR A 515 -13.23 -1.89 -0.06
N ILE A 516 -12.83 -1.84 -1.33
CA ILE A 516 -13.24 -2.86 -2.31
C ILE A 516 -12.69 -4.24 -1.92
N LEU A 517 -11.41 -4.33 -1.60
CA LEU A 517 -10.76 -5.61 -1.34
C LEU A 517 -11.21 -6.25 -0.03
N TYR A 518 -11.24 -5.48 1.06
CA TYR A 518 -11.52 -6.02 2.38
C TYR A 518 -13.04 -6.09 2.66
N TRP A 519 -13.78 -5.04 2.30
CA TRP A 519 -15.19 -4.92 2.70
C TRP A 519 -16.15 -5.51 1.68
N LEU A 520 -15.85 -5.42 0.37
CA LEU A 520 -16.74 -5.94 -0.67
C LEU A 520 -16.40 -7.35 -1.13
N VAL A 521 -15.13 -7.67 -1.32
CA VAL A 521 -14.71 -8.94 -1.95
C VAL A 521 -14.11 -9.94 -0.96
N GLY A 522 -13.35 -9.48 0.03
CA GLY A 522 -12.66 -10.33 1.00
C GLY A 522 -11.36 -10.96 0.49
N VAL A 523 -10.58 -10.25 -0.33
CA VAL A 523 -9.32 -10.74 -0.94
C VAL A 523 -8.13 -9.80 -0.69
N ASP A 524 -6.91 -10.30 -0.87
CA ASP A 524 -5.69 -9.52 -0.60
C ASP A 524 -5.34 -8.51 -1.70
N TYR A 525 -4.48 -7.56 -1.34
CA TYR A 525 -3.88 -6.60 -2.27
C TYR A 525 -3.08 -7.22 -3.43
N ASN A 526 -2.60 -8.46 -3.30
CA ASN A 526 -1.86 -9.16 -4.36
C ASN A 526 -2.68 -9.39 -5.64
N PHE A 527 -4.01 -9.32 -5.53
CA PHE A 527 -4.96 -9.56 -6.61
C PHE A 527 -5.28 -8.29 -7.42
N ILE A 528 -4.80 -7.11 -7.00
CA ILE A 528 -5.05 -5.85 -7.69
C ILE A 528 -3.73 -5.12 -7.98
N LEU A 529 -3.70 -4.46 -9.13
CA LEU A 529 -2.74 -3.43 -9.48
C LEU A 529 -3.45 -2.07 -9.49
N THR A 530 -2.84 -1.04 -8.91
CA THR A 530 -3.46 0.30 -8.82
C THR A 530 -2.66 1.35 -9.58
N ARG A 531 -3.39 2.34 -10.12
CA ARG A 531 -2.81 3.52 -10.75
C ARG A 531 -3.72 4.70 -10.54
N TYR A 532 -3.15 5.88 -10.37
CA TYR A 532 -3.91 7.12 -10.41
C TYR A 532 -3.21 8.16 -11.29
N TYR A 533 -4.01 9.00 -11.93
CA TYR A 533 -3.57 10.15 -12.71
C TYR A 533 -4.09 11.41 -12.06
N TYR A 534 -3.21 12.42 -11.96
CA TYR A 534 -3.53 13.71 -11.34
C TYR A 534 -3.08 14.91 -12.17
N LYS A 535 -2.21 14.77 -13.18
CA LYS A 535 -1.66 15.92 -13.92
C LYS A 535 -2.60 16.43 -15.00
N ASN A 536 -2.84 15.59 -16.01
CA ASN A 536 -3.62 15.95 -17.20
C ASN A 536 -5.05 15.40 -17.16
N SER A 537 -5.35 14.57 -16.17
CA SER A 537 -6.65 13.95 -15.94
C SER A 537 -6.71 13.53 -14.48
N ALA A 538 -7.89 13.54 -13.88
CA ALA A 538 -8.14 13.02 -12.54
C ALA A 538 -8.80 11.63 -12.64
N LYS A 539 -8.01 10.57 -12.49
CA LYS A 539 -8.48 9.19 -12.65
C LYS A 539 -7.86 8.24 -11.64
N ILE A 540 -8.61 7.23 -11.21
CA ILE A 540 -8.16 6.11 -10.39
C ILE A 540 -8.50 4.81 -11.12
N PHE A 541 -7.54 3.90 -11.18
CA PHE A 541 -7.66 2.59 -11.79
C PHE A 541 -7.38 1.49 -10.77
N LEU A 542 -8.28 0.52 -10.69
CA LEU A 542 -8.09 -0.74 -9.96
C LEU A 542 -8.16 -1.87 -10.98
N VAL A 543 -7.07 -2.59 -11.14
CA VAL A 543 -6.88 -3.57 -12.20
C VAL A 543 -6.77 -4.96 -11.59
N GLU A 544 -7.53 -5.93 -12.08
CA GLU A 544 -7.35 -7.32 -11.65
C GLU A 544 -5.99 -7.86 -12.12
N ASN A 545 -5.23 -8.43 -11.18
CA ASN A 545 -3.94 -9.07 -11.46
C ASN A 545 -4.13 -10.51 -11.99
N ALA A 546 -4.95 -10.67 -13.02
CA ALA A 546 -5.28 -11.96 -13.64
C ALA A 546 -5.52 -11.82 -15.16
N LYS A 547 -5.00 -12.73 -15.98
CA LYS A 547 -5.23 -12.68 -17.43
C LYS A 547 -6.71 -12.92 -17.74
N ASN A 548 -7.23 -12.07 -18.60
CA ASN A 548 -8.63 -11.99 -19.02
C ASN A 548 -9.64 -11.69 -17.89
N GLY A 549 -9.20 -11.16 -16.73
CA GLY A 549 -10.10 -10.61 -15.69
C GLY A 549 -11.07 -11.61 -15.09
N ARG A 550 -10.56 -12.57 -14.31
CA ARG A 550 -11.35 -13.71 -13.79
C ARG A 550 -11.42 -13.80 -12.27
N LEU A 551 -10.87 -12.82 -11.56
CA LEU A 551 -10.90 -12.86 -10.09
C LEU A 551 -12.29 -12.50 -9.55
N GLY A 552 -13.18 -11.97 -10.40
CA GLY A 552 -14.55 -11.61 -10.03
C GLY A 552 -14.63 -10.38 -9.14
N ILE A 553 -13.52 -9.66 -8.94
CA ILE A 553 -13.45 -8.41 -8.16
C ILE A 553 -14.23 -7.33 -8.92
N VAL A 554 -13.91 -7.14 -10.20
CA VAL A 554 -14.58 -6.17 -11.08
C VAL A 554 -16.06 -6.49 -11.17
N ASP A 555 -16.41 -7.76 -11.40
CA ASP A 555 -17.80 -8.22 -11.48
C ASP A 555 -18.57 -7.98 -10.18
N THR A 556 -17.95 -8.21 -9.03
CA THR A 556 -18.56 -8.00 -7.71
C THR A 556 -18.89 -6.53 -7.50
N VAL A 557 -17.95 -5.63 -7.79
CA VAL A 557 -18.18 -4.19 -7.68
C VAL A 557 -19.25 -3.74 -8.70
N VAL A 558 -19.17 -4.20 -9.95
CA VAL A 558 -20.17 -3.89 -10.98
C VAL A 558 -21.55 -4.37 -10.58
N LYS A 559 -21.71 -5.59 -10.04
CA LYS A 559 -23.00 -6.09 -9.55
C LYS A 559 -23.55 -5.25 -8.41
N HIS A 560 -22.68 -4.81 -7.49
CA HIS A 560 -23.09 -3.95 -6.38
C HIS A 560 -23.58 -2.57 -6.87
N VAL A 561 -22.82 -1.93 -7.76
CA VAL A 561 -23.19 -0.64 -8.37
C VAL A 561 -24.45 -0.79 -9.25
N LYS A 562 -24.56 -1.87 -10.04
CA LYS A 562 -25.78 -2.17 -10.81
C LYS A 562 -27.01 -2.27 -9.92
N ARG A 563 -26.89 -2.93 -8.76
CA ARG A 563 -28.00 -3.13 -7.82
C ARG A 563 -28.38 -1.85 -7.08
N LYS A 564 -27.42 -1.11 -6.52
CA LYS A 564 -27.69 0.02 -5.61
C LYS A 564 -27.54 1.40 -6.24
N GLY A 565 -26.82 1.50 -7.36
CA GLY A 565 -26.40 2.76 -7.96
C GLY A 565 -25.04 3.24 -7.45
N LEU A 566 -24.36 4.03 -8.28
CA LEU A 566 -23.08 4.67 -7.97
C LEU A 566 -23.21 5.63 -6.77
N PRO A 567 -24.25 6.46 -6.62
CA PRO A 567 -24.38 7.32 -5.44
C PRO A 567 -24.42 6.53 -4.13
N ALA A 568 -25.18 5.44 -4.10
CA ALA A 568 -25.28 4.58 -2.92
C ALA A 568 -23.94 3.90 -2.60
N PHE A 569 -23.22 3.40 -3.61
CA PHE A 569 -21.88 2.85 -3.43
C PHE A 569 -20.91 3.88 -2.82
N LEU A 570 -20.92 5.11 -3.33
CA LEU A 570 -20.07 6.17 -2.81
C LEU A 570 -20.50 6.60 -1.39
N LEU A 571 -21.80 6.64 -1.07
CA LEU A 571 -22.28 6.91 0.29
C LEU A 571 -21.83 5.82 1.27
N GLU A 572 -21.88 4.54 0.88
CA GLU A 572 -21.37 3.43 1.70
C GLU A 572 -19.86 3.53 1.90
N PHE A 573 -19.10 3.81 0.85
CA PHE A 573 -17.66 4.00 0.92
C PHE A 573 -17.27 5.19 1.82
N THR A 574 -17.88 6.36 1.60
CA THR A 574 -17.61 7.57 2.38
C THR A 574 -18.03 7.41 3.84
N GLY A 575 -19.14 6.73 4.11
CA GLY A 575 -19.57 6.39 5.47
C GLY A 575 -18.62 5.43 6.18
N TRP A 576 -18.14 4.39 5.49
CA TRP A 576 -17.11 3.49 6.03
C TRP A 576 -15.81 4.25 6.33
N LEU A 577 -15.36 5.10 5.40
CA LEU A 577 -14.11 5.83 5.52
C LEU A 577 -14.13 6.82 6.68
N ASP A 578 -15.25 7.53 6.87
CA ASP A 578 -15.48 8.46 7.97
C ASP A 578 -15.35 7.73 9.32
N VAL A 579 -16.05 6.60 9.47
CA VAL A 579 -15.97 5.76 10.68
C VAL A 579 -14.56 5.22 10.91
N PHE A 580 -13.90 4.71 9.85
CA PHE A 580 -12.56 4.16 9.93
C PHE A 580 -11.52 5.20 10.40
N LEU A 581 -11.56 6.40 9.82
CA LEU A 581 -10.61 7.46 10.16
C LEU A 581 -10.91 8.11 11.52
N ASP A 582 -12.18 8.23 11.92
CA ASP A 582 -12.55 8.71 13.26
C ASP A 582 -12.14 7.72 14.36
N MET A 583 -12.32 6.41 14.13
CA MET A 583 -11.79 5.37 15.04
C MET A 583 -10.27 5.45 15.13
N HIS A 584 -9.58 5.61 13.99
CA HIS A 584 -8.14 5.77 13.95
C HIS A 584 -7.68 6.97 14.79
N ASP A 585 -8.33 8.12 14.65
CA ASP A 585 -7.97 9.34 15.39
C ASP A 585 -8.14 9.13 16.91
N LYS A 586 -9.27 8.56 17.33
CA LYS A 586 -9.54 8.25 18.76
C LYS A 586 -8.54 7.26 19.34
N ASP A 587 -8.26 6.17 18.62
CA ASP A 587 -7.33 5.14 19.08
C ASP A 587 -5.90 5.67 19.13
N PHE A 588 -5.46 6.41 18.11
CA PHE A 588 -4.09 6.94 18.05
C PHE A 588 -3.87 8.08 19.04
N ASP A 589 -4.86 8.91 19.34
CA ASP A 589 -4.76 9.92 20.38
C ASP A 589 -4.62 9.26 21.76
N LYS A 590 -5.40 8.21 22.03
CA LYS A 590 -5.29 7.42 23.27
C LYS A 590 -3.92 6.74 23.38
N ILE A 591 -3.50 6.02 22.34
CA ILE A 591 -2.21 5.33 22.31
C ILE A 591 -1.06 6.34 22.47
N SER A 592 -1.11 7.48 21.80
CA SER A 592 -0.07 8.51 21.90
C SER A 592 0.03 9.06 23.33
N ALA A 593 -1.10 9.24 24.03
CA ALA A 593 -1.10 9.67 25.43
C ALA A 593 -0.52 8.60 26.39
N GLU A 594 -0.90 7.34 26.21
CA GLU A 594 -0.38 6.21 26.99
C GLU A 594 1.13 6.03 26.78
N ARG A 595 1.57 5.99 25.51
CA ARG A 595 2.98 5.88 25.12
C ARG A 595 3.82 7.04 25.64
N LYS A 596 3.33 8.27 25.58
CA LYS A 596 4.02 9.43 26.17
C LYS A 596 4.29 9.25 27.66
N SER A 597 3.29 8.76 28.42
CA SER A 597 3.45 8.52 29.87
C SER A 597 4.42 7.38 30.15
N GLU A 598 4.31 6.27 29.41
CA GLU A 598 5.19 5.11 29.53
C GLU A 598 6.64 5.46 29.18
N ALA A 599 6.87 6.12 28.05
CA ALA A 599 8.17 6.55 27.58
C ALA A 599 8.81 7.54 28.57
N THR A 600 8.03 8.45 29.17
CA THR A 600 8.53 9.36 30.22
C THR A 600 9.09 8.58 31.41
N ARG A 601 8.36 7.55 31.89
CA ARG A 601 8.79 6.69 32.99
C ARG A 601 10.00 5.83 32.60
N LEU A 602 9.99 5.25 31.40
CA LEU A 602 11.05 4.39 30.88
C LEU A 602 12.36 5.15 30.77
N ILE A 603 12.36 6.29 30.08
CA ILE A 603 13.55 7.14 29.90
C ILE A 603 14.10 7.60 31.25
N ALA A 604 13.23 8.03 32.19
CA ALA A 604 13.68 8.42 33.52
C ALA A 604 14.34 7.27 34.29
N THR A 605 13.79 6.05 34.19
CA THR A 605 14.34 4.85 34.85
C THR A 605 15.64 4.39 34.20
N THR A 606 15.69 4.37 32.87
CA THR A 606 16.88 4.03 32.08
C THR A 606 18.03 4.99 32.36
N ILE A 607 17.78 6.30 32.44
CA ILE A 607 18.80 7.29 32.82
C ILE A 607 19.33 6.99 34.22
N ARG A 608 18.47 6.70 35.21
CA ARG A 608 18.91 6.36 36.57
C ARG A 608 19.77 5.11 36.61
N ARG A 609 19.39 4.06 35.87
CA ARG A 609 20.16 2.81 35.76
C ARG A 609 21.51 3.04 35.07
N LEU A 610 21.52 3.68 33.91
CA LEU A 610 22.73 3.97 33.14
C LEU A 610 23.69 4.89 33.90
N LYS A 611 23.21 5.81 34.73
CA LYS A 611 24.09 6.62 35.59
C LYS A 611 24.99 5.78 36.50
N VAL A 612 24.59 4.56 36.84
CA VAL A 612 25.38 3.62 37.65
C VAL A 612 26.22 2.70 36.78
N GLU A 613 25.65 2.16 35.69
CA GLU A 613 26.28 1.16 34.83
C GLU A 613 27.26 1.76 33.80
N ASP A 614 26.86 2.85 33.14
CA ASP A 614 27.60 3.54 32.07
C ASP A 614 27.20 5.02 32.03
N PRO A 615 27.84 5.88 32.86
CA PRO A 615 27.53 7.29 32.95
C PRO A 615 27.61 8.02 31.60
N GLY A 616 28.52 7.60 30.72
CA GLY A 616 28.70 8.18 29.39
C GLY A 616 27.48 7.95 28.49
N LYS A 617 26.84 6.78 28.56
CA LYS A 617 25.56 6.53 27.87
C LYS A 617 24.42 7.34 28.47
N ALA A 618 24.36 7.47 29.79
CA ALA A 618 23.33 8.28 30.45
C ALA A 618 23.39 9.75 30.01
N ASP A 619 24.59 10.34 29.98
CA ASP A 619 24.78 11.73 29.55
C ASP A 619 24.44 11.94 28.08
N ARG A 620 24.76 10.96 27.21
CA ARG A 620 24.37 11.00 25.80
C ARG A 620 22.84 10.96 25.64
N LEU A 621 22.15 10.09 26.37
CA LEU A 621 20.69 9.99 26.32
C LEU A 621 20.00 11.28 26.81
N ILE A 622 20.52 11.91 27.88
CA ILE A 622 20.02 13.21 28.36
C ILE A 622 20.18 14.29 27.28
N LYS A 623 21.36 14.37 26.65
CA LYS A 623 21.61 15.34 25.57
C LYS A 623 20.66 15.14 24.38
N VAL A 624 20.40 13.89 23.99
CA VAL A 624 19.45 13.58 22.92
C VAL A 624 18.04 14.05 23.30
N ASP A 625 17.60 13.80 24.53
CA ASP A 625 16.30 14.27 25.03
C ASP A 625 16.17 15.80 25.01
N ASP A 626 17.21 16.52 25.45
CA ASP A 626 17.22 17.99 25.43
C ASP A 626 17.14 18.54 23.99
N ILE A 627 17.86 17.94 23.03
CA ILE A 627 17.82 18.33 21.61
C ILE A 627 16.41 18.11 21.04
N VAL A 628 15.80 16.96 21.33
CA VAL A 628 14.46 16.62 20.83
C VAL A 628 13.40 17.56 21.43
N ARG A 629 13.49 17.88 22.72
CA ARG A 629 12.61 18.84 23.38
C ARG A 629 12.73 20.23 22.76
N SER A 630 13.95 20.75 22.63
CA SER A 630 14.20 22.04 22.00
C SER A 630 13.65 22.09 20.58
N PHE A 631 13.80 21.01 19.81
CA PHE A 631 13.26 20.94 18.46
C PHE A 631 11.72 20.94 18.44
N ARG A 632 11.07 20.29 19.40
CA ARG A 632 9.61 20.34 19.56
C ARG A 632 9.14 21.77 19.86
N ASP A 633 9.81 22.45 20.79
CA ASP A 633 9.47 23.83 21.16
C ASP A 633 9.64 24.79 19.98
N GLU A 634 10.71 24.63 19.18
CA GLU A 634 10.91 25.41 17.96
C GLU A 634 9.76 25.20 16.94
N LEU A 635 9.26 23.97 16.78
CA LEU A 635 8.15 23.66 15.88
C LEU A 635 6.84 24.30 16.36
N GLU A 636 6.55 24.20 17.66
CA GLU A 636 5.33 24.79 18.25
C GLU A 636 5.34 26.32 18.11
N ASN A 637 6.48 26.97 18.32
CA ASN A 637 6.64 28.41 18.12
C ASN A 637 6.43 28.84 16.66
N ALA A 638 6.81 27.99 15.70
CA ALA A 638 6.55 28.20 14.27
C ALA A 638 5.13 27.79 13.85
N GLY A 639 4.31 27.27 14.77
CA GLY A 639 2.98 26.75 14.50
C GLY A 639 2.98 25.53 13.58
N LEU A 640 4.02 24.70 13.60
CA LEU A 640 4.16 23.50 12.77
C LEU A 640 3.95 22.22 13.59
N GLU A 641 3.38 21.19 12.95
CA GLU A 641 3.28 19.85 13.52
C GLU A 641 3.93 18.83 12.58
N LEU A 642 4.68 17.90 13.17
CA LEU A 642 5.28 16.76 12.47
C LEU A 642 4.86 15.46 13.19
N ASP A 643 4.60 14.42 12.41
CA ASP A 643 4.52 13.06 12.95
C ASP A 643 5.91 12.55 13.37
N ILE A 644 5.94 11.49 14.19
CA ILE A 644 7.16 10.89 14.70
C ILE A 644 8.13 10.47 13.58
N ALA A 645 7.60 9.99 12.45
CA ALA A 645 8.42 9.54 11.32
C ALA A 645 9.16 10.71 10.67
N LEU A 646 8.47 11.81 10.39
CA LEU A 646 9.05 13.00 9.79
C LEU A 646 9.98 13.73 10.78
N ALA A 647 9.63 13.80 12.06
CA ALA A 647 10.49 14.36 13.10
C ALA A 647 11.80 13.57 13.24
N ARG A 648 11.73 12.24 13.30
CA ARG A 648 12.88 11.34 13.31
C ARG A 648 13.79 11.58 12.10
N ILE A 649 13.19 11.65 10.91
CA ILE A 649 13.92 11.93 9.67
C ILE A 649 14.65 13.27 9.76
N VAL A 650 13.97 14.35 10.18
CA VAL A 650 14.56 15.69 10.26
C VAL A 650 15.70 15.75 11.29
N LEU A 651 15.50 15.22 12.49
CA LEU A 651 16.49 15.29 13.58
C LEU A 651 17.79 14.57 13.24
N LEU A 652 17.67 13.40 12.61
CA LEU A 652 18.83 12.62 12.17
C LEU A 652 19.47 13.21 10.91
N ALA A 653 18.66 13.65 9.95
CA ALA A 653 19.17 14.16 8.68
C ALA A 653 19.81 15.54 8.80
N SER A 654 19.29 16.41 9.67
CA SER A 654 19.88 17.73 9.97
C SER A 654 21.20 17.64 10.73
N ASN A 655 21.55 16.45 11.24
CA ASN A 655 22.65 16.25 12.17
C ASN A 655 22.48 17.06 13.48
N LYS A 656 21.24 17.48 13.83
CA LYS A 656 20.90 18.00 15.16
C LYS A 656 21.18 16.92 16.21
N VAL A 657 20.77 15.69 15.95
CA VAL A 657 21.20 14.51 16.71
C VAL A 657 22.34 13.81 15.94
N ARG A 658 23.56 13.87 16.49
CA ARG A 658 24.74 13.26 15.86
C ARG A 658 24.78 11.74 16.11
N GLU A 659 25.38 10.99 15.18
CA GLU A 659 25.50 9.51 15.28
C GLU A 659 26.27 9.07 16.52
N ASP A 660 27.33 9.78 16.91
CA ASP A 660 28.09 9.47 18.12
C ASP A 660 27.28 9.67 19.41
N LEU A 661 26.26 10.54 19.37
CA LEU A 661 25.33 10.72 20.49
C LEU A 661 24.34 9.56 20.59
N ILE A 662 23.86 9.03 19.46
CA ILE A 662 22.81 8.01 19.45
C ILE A 662 23.34 6.57 19.46
N GLN A 663 24.62 6.38 19.11
CA GLN A 663 25.23 5.05 19.03
C GLN A 663 25.06 4.29 20.36
N ASP A 664 24.57 3.05 20.27
CA ASP A 664 24.29 2.14 21.40
C ASP A 664 23.11 2.57 22.32
N ILE A 665 22.38 3.64 21.98
CA ILE A 665 21.14 4.08 22.64
C ILE A 665 19.97 4.24 21.65
N GLU A 666 20.14 3.63 20.48
CA GLU A 666 19.29 3.77 19.28
C GLU A 666 17.85 3.29 19.55
N ASP A 667 17.74 2.24 20.35
CA ASP A 667 16.47 1.63 20.77
C ASP A 667 15.60 2.59 21.58
N TYR A 668 16.18 3.60 22.23
CA TYR A 668 15.45 4.58 23.04
C TYR A 668 15.00 5.81 22.25
N PHE A 669 15.39 5.96 20.98
CA PHE A 669 15.17 7.22 20.27
C PHE A 669 13.69 7.49 20.00
N ASP A 670 12.92 6.46 19.67
CA ASP A 670 11.48 6.59 19.46
C ASP A 670 10.77 6.91 20.79
N ASP A 671 11.18 6.30 21.91
CA ASP A 671 10.68 6.65 23.25
C ASP A 671 10.98 8.11 23.60
N VAL A 672 12.16 8.64 23.23
CA VAL A 672 12.48 10.06 23.44
C VAL A 672 11.54 10.96 22.62
N LEU A 673 11.23 10.61 21.37
CA LEU A 673 10.28 11.37 20.56
C LEU A 673 8.86 11.32 21.16
N GLU A 674 8.39 10.16 21.57
CA GLU A 674 7.07 9.97 22.21
C GLU A 674 6.96 10.76 23.52
N LYS A 675 7.98 10.68 24.38
CA LYS A 675 8.08 11.46 25.62
C LYS A 675 7.89 12.96 25.37
N ASN A 676 8.53 13.48 24.31
CA ASN A 676 8.48 14.90 23.95
C ASN A 676 7.25 15.26 23.10
N GLY A 677 6.25 14.38 22.99
CA GLY A 677 4.93 14.72 22.45
C GLY A 677 4.81 14.68 20.92
N PHE A 678 5.74 14.03 20.21
CA PHE A 678 5.54 13.73 18.79
C PHE A 678 4.47 12.66 18.61
N ARG A 679 3.44 12.96 17.81
CA ARG A 679 2.32 12.04 17.57
C ARG A 679 2.71 10.93 16.61
N LEU A 680 2.12 9.74 16.79
CA LEU A 680 2.30 8.60 15.89
C LEU A 680 1.69 8.86 14.50
N CYS A 681 0.61 9.63 14.43
CA CYS A 681 -0.05 10.02 13.18
C CYS A 681 -0.48 11.49 13.27
N TRP A 682 -0.15 12.28 12.25
CA TRP A 682 -0.67 13.63 12.08
C TRP A 682 -1.55 13.67 10.82
N ASP A 683 -0.91 13.75 9.64
CA ASP A 683 -1.57 13.79 8.35
C ASP A 683 -1.20 12.58 7.48
N GLY A 684 -1.37 11.39 8.06
CA GLY A 684 -1.22 10.09 7.40
C GLY A 684 -0.13 9.20 8.01
N CYS A 685 -0.43 7.91 8.16
CA CYS A 685 0.48 6.85 8.62
C CYS A 685 0.12 5.51 7.95
N ASN A 686 0.88 4.46 8.22
CA ASN A 686 0.66 3.12 7.64
C ASN A 686 -0.64 2.45 8.12
N ALA A 687 -1.21 2.92 9.24
CA ALA A 687 -2.47 2.41 9.78
C ALA A 687 -3.70 3.18 9.29
N CYS A 688 -3.53 4.24 8.49
CA CYS A 688 -4.66 4.95 7.86
C CYS A 688 -4.50 4.99 6.33
N VAL A 689 -3.76 5.94 5.77
CA VAL A 689 -3.73 6.21 4.31
C VAL A 689 -2.46 5.76 3.60
N ARG A 690 -1.41 5.34 4.30
CA ARG A 690 -0.15 4.86 3.68
C ARG A 690 -0.15 3.34 3.62
N LEU A 691 0.43 2.79 2.56
CA LEU A 691 0.61 1.35 2.41
C LEU A 691 2.09 0.99 2.54
N GLU A 692 2.39 -0.04 3.33
CA GLU A 692 3.75 -0.58 3.45
C GLU A 692 4.23 -1.26 2.16
N LYS A 693 3.29 -1.90 1.46
CA LYS A 693 3.51 -2.65 0.22
C LYS A 693 2.46 -2.23 -0.82
N HIS A 694 2.70 -2.57 -2.09
CA HIS A 694 1.74 -2.35 -3.19
C HIS A 694 1.48 -0.87 -3.57
N CYS A 695 2.13 0.09 -2.92
CA CYS A 695 2.19 1.48 -3.39
C CYS A 695 3.41 1.70 -4.29
N ASN A 696 3.20 2.40 -5.40
CA ASN A 696 4.21 2.69 -6.40
C ASN A 696 5.08 3.92 -6.05
N GLU A 697 4.78 4.63 -4.96
CA GLU A 697 5.52 5.84 -4.56
C GLU A 697 6.62 5.58 -3.53
N GLY A 698 6.61 4.42 -2.88
CA GLY A 698 7.58 4.04 -1.85
C GLY A 698 7.55 5.01 -0.66
N ILE A 699 8.73 5.48 -0.24
CA ILE A 699 8.86 6.41 0.90
C ILE A 699 8.24 7.79 0.65
N TYR A 700 8.00 8.19 -0.61
CA TYR A 700 7.37 9.48 -0.91
C TYR A 700 5.96 9.61 -0.34
N GLN A 701 5.29 8.48 -0.05
CA GLN A 701 3.97 8.46 0.61
C GLN A 701 3.90 9.35 1.84
N VAL A 702 5.02 9.55 2.55
CA VAL A 702 5.09 10.46 3.70
C VAL A 702 4.63 11.88 3.35
N LEU A 703 4.98 12.35 2.15
CA LEU A 703 4.67 13.68 1.65
C LEU A 703 3.64 13.69 0.53
N THR A 704 3.25 12.53 -0.01
CA THR A 704 2.36 12.43 -1.17
C THR A 704 1.00 11.81 -0.85
N THR A 705 0.71 11.55 0.42
CA THR A 705 -0.62 11.21 0.94
C THR A 705 -1.07 12.26 1.95
N SER A 706 -2.37 12.43 2.13
CA SER A 706 -2.97 13.25 3.20
C SER A 706 -4.25 12.58 3.71
N LYS A 707 -4.34 12.40 5.03
CA LYS A 707 -5.51 11.89 5.73
C LYS A 707 -6.54 13.01 5.88
N MET A 708 -6.09 14.20 6.27
CA MET A 708 -6.96 15.34 6.57
C MET A 708 -7.67 15.86 5.31
N LEU A 709 -6.94 16.01 4.19
CA LEU A 709 -7.54 16.41 2.91
C LEU A 709 -8.57 15.37 2.44
N LEU A 710 -8.27 14.08 2.63
CA LEU A 710 -9.18 13.00 2.27
C LEU A 710 -10.44 13.03 3.13
N GLN A 711 -10.31 13.24 4.45
CA GLN A 711 -11.45 13.34 5.38
C GLN A 711 -12.39 14.49 4.98
N GLU A 712 -11.86 15.70 4.78
CA GLU A 712 -12.71 16.85 4.42
C GLU A 712 -13.34 16.71 3.03
N PHE A 713 -12.58 16.23 2.03
CA PHE A 713 -13.15 15.92 0.71
C PHE A 713 -14.29 14.89 0.80
N THR A 714 -14.13 13.88 1.65
CA THR A 714 -15.14 12.84 1.86
C THR A 714 -16.41 13.41 2.48
N LYS A 715 -16.30 14.36 3.41
CA LYS A 715 -17.45 15.08 3.99
C LYS A 715 -18.18 15.91 2.94
N HIS A 716 -17.46 16.65 2.09
CA HIS A 716 -18.05 17.41 0.98
C HIS A 716 -18.77 16.49 0.00
N LEU A 717 -18.11 15.41 -0.44
CA LEU A 717 -18.70 14.42 -1.34
C LEU A 717 -19.97 13.79 -0.75
N ARG A 718 -19.95 13.41 0.53
CA ARG A 718 -21.12 12.88 1.23
C ARG A 718 -22.26 13.89 1.29
N SER A 719 -21.95 15.16 1.55
CA SER A 719 -22.95 16.25 1.52
C SER A 719 -23.60 16.39 0.15
N ILE A 720 -22.83 16.34 -0.94
CA ILE A 720 -23.35 16.37 -2.32
C ILE A 720 -24.25 15.15 -2.59
N LEU A 721 -23.84 13.96 -2.17
CA LEU A 721 -24.58 12.73 -2.39
C LEU A 721 -25.91 12.69 -1.60
N SER A 722 -25.91 13.17 -0.35
CA SER A 722 -27.12 13.19 0.49
C SER A 722 -28.08 14.32 0.13
N LYS A 723 -27.58 15.55 -0.05
CA LYS A 723 -28.44 16.71 -0.37
C LYS A 723 -28.88 16.75 -1.82
N GLY A 724 -28.13 16.13 -2.71
CA GLY A 724 -28.36 16.24 -4.15
C GLY A 724 -27.77 17.51 -4.76
N ILE A 725 -28.11 17.75 -6.02
CA ILE A 725 -27.68 18.93 -6.78
C ILE A 725 -28.89 19.81 -7.05
N ASN A 726 -28.79 21.08 -6.66
CA ASN A 726 -29.83 22.07 -6.92
C ASN A 726 -29.34 23.04 -8.01
N ASP A 727 -30.15 23.25 -9.04
CA ASP A 727 -29.84 24.19 -10.11
C ASP A 727 -31.04 25.10 -10.37
N THR A 728 -30.78 26.41 -10.45
CA THR A 728 -31.76 27.40 -10.90
C THR A 728 -31.17 28.11 -12.10
N SER A 729 -31.58 27.73 -13.30
CA SER A 729 -31.00 28.25 -14.53
C SER A 729 -31.99 28.24 -15.69
N ARG A 730 -31.62 28.90 -16.78
CA ARG A 730 -32.33 28.79 -18.07
C ARG A 730 -31.91 27.56 -18.87
N SER A 731 -31.14 26.65 -18.26
CA SER A 731 -30.51 25.53 -18.96
C SER A 731 -30.48 24.25 -18.13
N VAL A 732 -31.49 24.06 -17.26
CA VAL A 732 -31.64 22.85 -16.42
C VAL A 732 -31.64 21.56 -17.25
N GLY A 733 -32.01 21.65 -18.53
CA GLY A 733 -31.91 20.58 -19.53
C GLY A 733 -30.51 20.02 -19.72
N ARG A 734 -29.44 20.82 -19.46
CA ARG A 734 -28.05 20.32 -19.48
C ARG A 734 -27.79 19.26 -18.40
N ILE A 735 -28.62 19.21 -17.35
CA ILE A 735 -28.55 18.23 -16.27
C ILE A 735 -29.60 17.13 -16.50
N LEU A 736 -30.87 17.51 -16.73
CA LEU A 736 -31.97 16.56 -16.80
C LEU A 736 -31.95 15.70 -18.08
N GLU A 737 -31.66 16.28 -19.25
CA GLU A 737 -31.69 15.54 -20.51
C GLU A 737 -30.67 14.39 -20.55
N PRO A 738 -29.38 14.57 -20.15
CA PRO A 738 -28.44 13.46 -20.04
C PRO A 738 -28.87 12.35 -19.05
N LEU A 739 -29.57 12.70 -17.97
CA LEU A 739 -30.09 11.71 -17.01
C LEU A 739 -31.19 10.87 -17.64
N LEU A 740 -32.15 11.50 -18.32
CA LEU A 740 -33.22 10.80 -19.04
C LEU A 740 -32.67 9.90 -20.16
N MET A 741 -31.73 10.43 -20.95
CA MET A 741 -31.05 9.68 -22.00
C MET A 741 -30.16 8.55 -21.45
N GLY A 742 -29.72 8.64 -20.19
CA GLY A 742 -28.87 7.66 -19.54
C GLY A 742 -29.61 6.47 -18.91
N ALA A 743 -30.95 6.51 -18.84
CA ALA A 743 -31.76 5.47 -18.21
C ALA A 743 -31.61 4.09 -18.87
N ARG A 744 -31.57 3.03 -18.06
CA ARG A 744 -31.30 1.65 -18.52
C ARG A 744 -32.34 0.61 -18.16
N SER A 745 -33.20 0.89 -17.18
CA SER A 745 -34.13 -0.08 -16.62
C SER A 745 -35.53 0.50 -16.48
N SER A 746 -35.68 1.72 -15.98
CA SER A 746 -36.98 2.37 -15.85
C SER A 746 -36.92 3.88 -15.91
N LEU A 747 -37.97 4.48 -16.46
CA LEU A 747 -38.25 5.91 -16.42
C LEU A 747 -39.67 6.13 -15.93
N ASP A 748 -39.83 6.78 -14.78
CA ASP A 748 -41.11 7.24 -14.28
C ASP A 748 -41.16 8.76 -14.40
N ILE A 749 -42.04 9.26 -15.26
CA ILE A 749 -42.11 10.66 -15.67
C ILE A 749 -43.47 11.22 -15.27
N SER A 750 -43.48 12.26 -14.45
CA SER A 750 -44.65 13.08 -14.17
C SER A 750 -44.37 14.47 -14.73
N SER A 751 -45.15 14.90 -15.72
CA SER A 751 -45.01 16.22 -16.32
C SER A 751 -46.33 16.67 -16.94
N PRO A 752 -46.92 17.80 -16.51
CA PRO A 752 -48.19 18.26 -17.06
C PRO A 752 -48.12 18.54 -18.56
N PHE A 753 -46.96 19.03 -19.03
CA PHE A 753 -46.76 19.34 -20.44
C PHE A 753 -45.51 18.65 -20.96
N ILE A 754 -45.67 17.97 -22.10
CA ILE A 754 -44.61 17.23 -22.80
C ILE A 754 -44.58 17.71 -24.25
N SER A 755 -43.38 17.96 -24.78
CA SER A 755 -43.19 18.31 -26.20
C SER A 755 -43.06 17.07 -27.09
N PRO A 756 -43.31 17.18 -28.41
CA PRO A 756 -43.18 16.07 -29.35
C PRO A 756 -41.77 15.48 -29.38
N ARG A 757 -40.73 16.31 -29.20
CA ARG A 757 -39.34 15.87 -29.12
C ARG A 757 -39.12 14.89 -27.97
N TYR A 758 -39.57 15.23 -26.77
CA TYR A 758 -39.38 14.37 -25.61
C TYR A 758 -40.33 13.16 -25.61
N ALA A 759 -41.52 13.28 -26.20
CA ALA A 759 -42.37 12.11 -26.47
C ALA A 759 -41.63 11.06 -27.33
N ARG A 760 -40.99 11.48 -28.43
CA ARG A 760 -40.17 10.60 -29.28
C ARG A 760 -39.00 9.98 -28.52
N MET A 761 -38.30 10.76 -27.71
CA MET A 761 -37.20 10.25 -26.86
C MET A 761 -37.69 9.17 -25.88
N LEU A 762 -38.87 9.34 -25.26
CA LEU A 762 -39.45 8.33 -24.35
C LEU A 762 -39.80 7.03 -25.09
N ILE A 763 -40.32 7.14 -26.33
CA ILE A 763 -40.57 5.99 -27.19
C ILE A 763 -39.28 5.27 -27.56
N GLU A 764 -38.23 6.00 -27.93
CA GLU A 764 -36.90 5.44 -28.21
C GLU A 764 -36.36 4.68 -27.00
N LYS A 765 -36.48 5.25 -25.79
CA LYS A 765 -36.09 4.56 -24.55
C LYS A 765 -36.87 3.29 -24.32
N SER A 766 -38.17 3.31 -24.56
CA SER A 766 -39.01 2.11 -24.46
C SER A 766 -38.54 1.01 -25.43
N LYS A 767 -38.19 1.38 -26.68
CA LYS A 767 -37.63 0.46 -27.69
C LYS A 767 -36.26 -0.11 -27.30
N GLU A 768 -35.49 0.60 -26.48
CA GLU A 768 -34.24 0.10 -25.88
C GLU A 768 -34.47 -0.90 -24.72
N GLY A 769 -35.73 -1.19 -24.37
CA GLY A 769 -36.10 -2.12 -23.29
C GLY A 769 -36.22 -1.46 -21.91
N VAL A 770 -36.22 -0.12 -21.84
CA VAL A 770 -36.47 0.63 -20.60
C VAL A 770 -37.98 0.62 -20.32
N LYS A 771 -38.41 0.30 -19.09
CA LYS A 771 -39.82 0.43 -18.71
C LYS A 771 -40.17 1.90 -18.51
N VAL A 772 -40.98 2.47 -19.39
CA VAL A 772 -41.37 3.89 -19.35
C VAL A 772 -42.81 4.04 -18.87
N ARG A 773 -43.01 4.85 -17.83
CA ARG A 773 -44.32 5.23 -17.29
C ARG A 773 -44.46 6.74 -17.31
N VAL A 774 -45.50 7.25 -17.96
CA VAL A 774 -45.73 8.69 -18.13
C VAL A 774 -47.05 9.09 -17.49
N LEU A 775 -47.00 10.01 -16.54
CA LEU A 775 -48.14 10.74 -16.00
C LEU A 775 -48.15 12.14 -16.60
N THR A 776 -49.25 12.50 -17.23
CA THR A 776 -49.41 13.80 -17.89
C THR A 776 -50.84 14.33 -17.76
N SER A 777 -51.09 15.54 -18.25
CA SER A 777 -52.41 16.18 -18.20
C SER A 777 -53.09 16.14 -19.57
N ALA A 778 -54.42 16.21 -19.59
CA ALA A 778 -55.18 16.45 -20.83
C ALA A 778 -55.66 17.90 -20.81
N PRO A 779 -55.10 18.80 -21.64
CA PRO A 779 -55.60 20.17 -21.74
C PRO A 779 -56.96 20.21 -22.47
N PRO A 780 -57.77 21.28 -22.27
CA PRO A 780 -58.98 21.51 -23.06
C PRO A 780 -58.68 21.61 -24.56
N GLU A 781 -59.64 21.24 -25.41
CA GLU A 781 -59.51 21.33 -26.87
C GLU A 781 -59.16 22.77 -27.31
N GLY A 782 -58.09 22.92 -28.12
CA GLY A 782 -57.66 24.20 -28.70
C GLY A 782 -56.50 24.90 -27.98
N GLU A 783 -56.03 24.41 -26.83
CA GLU A 783 -54.86 24.94 -26.13
C GLU A 783 -53.65 23.99 -26.21
N LEU A 784 -52.42 24.55 -26.23
CA LEU A 784 -51.16 23.80 -26.18
C LEU A 784 -50.96 22.76 -27.31
N GLU A 785 -51.03 23.20 -28.57
CA GLU A 785 -50.89 22.38 -29.79
C GLU A 785 -49.72 21.37 -29.75
N HIS A 786 -48.53 21.79 -29.32
CA HIS A 786 -47.38 20.91 -29.19
C HIS A 786 -47.55 19.79 -28.15
N HIS A 787 -48.31 20.03 -27.08
CA HIS A 787 -48.59 19.01 -26.09
C HIS A 787 -49.63 18.01 -26.61
N LEU A 788 -50.67 18.48 -27.32
CA LEU A 788 -51.64 17.60 -27.98
C LEU A 788 -50.95 16.69 -29.00
N GLU A 789 -50.04 17.22 -29.82
CA GLU A 789 -49.21 16.42 -30.74
C GLU A 789 -48.38 15.38 -29.98
N ALA A 790 -47.77 15.75 -28.85
CA ALA A 790 -47.01 14.81 -28.01
C ALA A 790 -47.89 13.69 -27.43
N LEU A 791 -49.12 13.99 -27.00
CA LEU A 791 -50.09 13.02 -26.50
C LEU A 791 -50.50 12.04 -27.61
N GLU A 792 -50.75 12.52 -28.82
CA GLU A 792 -51.07 11.68 -29.98
C GLU A 792 -49.91 10.73 -30.30
N ILE A 793 -48.67 11.24 -30.35
CA ILE A 793 -47.46 10.45 -30.57
C ILE A 793 -47.32 9.33 -29.52
N LEU A 794 -47.53 9.68 -28.24
CA LEU A 794 -47.43 8.72 -27.12
C LEU A 794 -48.54 7.67 -27.17
N LYS A 795 -49.78 8.09 -27.45
CA LYS A 795 -50.95 7.21 -27.54
C LYS A 795 -50.80 6.17 -28.65
N LEU A 796 -50.28 6.58 -29.81
CA LEU A 796 -50.02 5.67 -30.94
C LEU A 796 -48.88 4.68 -30.68
N SER A 797 -48.07 4.91 -29.64
CA SER A 797 -46.86 4.15 -29.35
C SER A 797 -46.93 3.35 -28.03
N THR A 798 -48.09 3.30 -27.37
CA THR A 798 -48.27 2.54 -26.13
C THR A 798 -47.93 1.07 -26.31
N SER A 799 -47.25 0.48 -25.32
CA SER A 799 -46.81 -0.92 -25.34
C SER A 799 -46.58 -1.40 -23.90
N ASP A 800 -46.25 -2.69 -23.72
CA ASP A 800 -45.90 -3.24 -22.41
C ASP A 800 -44.71 -2.52 -21.74
N SER A 801 -43.87 -1.85 -22.54
CA SER A 801 -42.72 -1.07 -22.10
C SER A 801 -42.97 0.45 -22.11
N LEU A 802 -44.14 0.94 -22.56
CA LEU A 802 -44.54 2.35 -22.53
C LEU A 802 -46.00 2.48 -22.12
N GLU A 803 -46.22 2.82 -20.85
CA GLU A 803 -47.53 3.09 -20.28
C GLU A 803 -47.72 4.60 -20.09
N VAL A 804 -48.86 5.12 -20.51
CA VAL A 804 -49.20 6.55 -20.36
C VAL A 804 -50.56 6.67 -19.67
N ARG A 805 -50.61 7.53 -18.65
CA ARG A 805 -51.82 7.82 -17.89
C ARG A 805 -52.04 9.33 -17.75
N ILE A 806 -53.30 9.72 -17.76
CA ILE A 806 -53.78 11.08 -17.60
C ILE A 806 -54.27 11.29 -16.17
N VAL A 807 -53.89 12.43 -15.59
CA VAL A 807 -54.37 12.90 -14.29
C VAL A 807 -54.97 14.29 -14.47
N GLU A 808 -56.21 14.46 -14.01
CA GLU A 808 -56.84 15.78 -13.95
C GLU A 808 -56.09 16.70 -12.98
N SER A 809 -55.77 17.92 -13.40
CA SER A 809 -55.04 18.91 -12.61
C SER A 809 -53.64 18.46 -12.15
N LEU A 810 -52.92 17.67 -12.96
CA LEU A 810 -51.53 17.33 -12.67
C LEU A 810 -50.66 18.61 -12.63
N HIS A 811 -49.96 18.83 -11.51
CA HIS A 811 -48.97 19.91 -11.41
C HIS A 811 -47.56 19.41 -11.06
N ALA A 812 -47.42 18.17 -10.60
CA ALA A 812 -46.13 17.60 -10.21
C ALA A 812 -45.20 17.45 -11.43
N LYS A 813 -43.94 17.88 -11.30
CA LYS A 813 -42.86 17.54 -12.24
C LYS A 813 -41.82 16.68 -11.54
N ILE A 814 -41.87 15.39 -11.84
CA ILE A 814 -41.02 14.38 -11.21
C ILE A 814 -40.44 13.50 -12.30
N TYR A 815 -39.13 13.29 -12.26
CA TYR A 815 -38.42 12.43 -13.20
C TYR A 815 -37.62 11.41 -12.39
N ILE A 816 -38.01 10.15 -12.40
CA ILE A 816 -37.31 9.08 -11.68
C ILE A 816 -36.60 8.19 -12.69
N ILE A 817 -35.28 8.10 -12.55
CA ILE A 817 -34.39 7.36 -13.43
C ILE A 817 -33.91 6.12 -12.68
N ASP A 818 -34.21 4.94 -13.22
CA ASP A 818 -33.78 3.63 -12.74
C ASP A 818 -34.07 3.36 -11.25
N LYS A 819 -35.03 4.09 -10.64
CA LYS A 819 -35.30 4.12 -9.20
C LYS A 819 -34.05 4.44 -8.35
N LYS A 820 -33.07 5.12 -8.94
CA LYS A 820 -31.78 5.48 -8.33
C LYS A 820 -31.54 6.98 -8.26
N ILE A 821 -32.18 7.74 -9.14
CA ILE A 821 -32.11 9.20 -9.18
C ILE A 821 -33.53 9.72 -9.32
N ALA A 822 -33.88 10.75 -8.56
CA ALA A 822 -35.13 11.47 -8.72
C ALA A 822 -34.83 12.95 -8.96
N VAL A 823 -35.45 13.55 -9.98
CA VAL A 823 -35.40 14.98 -10.24
C VAL A 823 -36.77 15.57 -10.01
N THR A 824 -36.86 16.58 -9.16
CA THR A 824 -38.10 17.32 -8.89
C THR A 824 -37.89 18.80 -9.17
N GLY A 825 -38.95 19.54 -9.50
CA GLY A 825 -38.81 20.97 -9.71
C GLY A 825 -39.98 21.61 -10.45
N SER A 826 -39.70 22.73 -11.10
CA SER A 826 -40.69 23.49 -11.87
C SER A 826 -40.67 23.17 -13.38
N ALA A 827 -39.57 22.59 -13.88
CA ALA A 827 -39.36 22.35 -15.30
C ALA A 827 -40.31 21.29 -15.88
N ASN A 828 -41.13 21.69 -16.86
CA ASN A 828 -41.90 20.77 -17.71
C ASN A 828 -40.98 20.09 -18.74
N LEU A 829 -41.41 18.94 -19.27
CA LEU A 829 -40.65 18.16 -20.25
C LEU A 829 -40.82 18.74 -21.67
N THR A 830 -40.41 19.99 -21.83
CA THR A 830 -40.48 20.77 -23.08
C THR A 830 -39.17 21.51 -23.29
N GLU A 831 -38.85 21.88 -24.53
CA GLU A 831 -37.63 22.62 -24.85
C GLU A 831 -37.60 23.98 -24.13
N SER A 832 -38.75 24.63 -23.99
CA SER A 832 -38.87 25.87 -23.23
C SER A 832 -38.62 25.67 -21.75
N GLY A 833 -39.19 24.62 -21.14
CA GLY A 833 -38.93 24.27 -19.74
C GLY A 833 -37.46 23.92 -19.49
N LEU A 834 -36.82 23.21 -20.41
CA LEU A 834 -35.45 22.72 -20.19
C LEU A 834 -34.34 23.71 -20.59
N PHE A 835 -34.58 24.62 -21.55
CA PHE A 835 -33.52 25.46 -22.13
C PHE A 835 -33.87 26.95 -22.33
N ARG A 836 -35.05 27.42 -21.90
CA ARG A 836 -35.44 28.83 -22.09
C ARG A 836 -35.91 29.49 -20.80
N ASN A 837 -36.85 28.85 -20.11
CA ASN A 837 -37.45 29.35 -18.89
C ASN A 837 -36.45 29.30 -17.75
N LEU A 838 -36.54 30.26 -16.83
CA LEU A 838 -35.82 30.17 -15.56
C LEU A 838 -36.55 29.13 -14.71
N GLU A 839 -35.99 27.93 -14.63
CA GLU A 839 -36.55 26.83 -13.85
C GLU A 839 -35.65 26.47 -12.68
N HIS A 840 -36.23 25.83 -11.68
CA HIS A 840 -35.52 25.23 -10.57
C HIS A 840 -35.66 23.70 -10.63
N ILE A 841 -34.55 22.99 -10.44
CA ILE A 841 -34.53 21.53 -10.27
C ILE A 841 -33.70 21.12 -9.06
N GLU A 842 -34.15 20.04 -8.42
CA GLU A 842 -33.45 19.32 -7.36
C GLU A 842 -33.19 17.90 -7.83
N VAL A 843 -31.92 17.50 -7.93
CA VAL A 843 -31.49 16.16 -8.31
C VAL A 843 -31.13 15.38 -7.05
N LYS A 844 -31.97 14.42 -6.69
CA LYS A 844 -31.85 13.57 -5.50
C LYS A 844 -31.19 12.25 -5.86
N MET A 845 -30.17 11.88 -5.09
CA MET A 845 -29.36 10.67 -5.31
C MET A 845 -29.32 9.74 -4.09
N GLU A 846 -29.75 10.23 -2.92
CA GLU A 846 -29.78 9.43 -1.71
C GLU A 846 -30.90 8.39 -1.81
N PRO A 847 -30.62 7.09 -1.58
CA PRO A 847 -31.62 6.03 -1.79
C PRO A 847 -32.95 6.26 -1.07
N LYS A 848 -32.90 6.80 0.15
CA LYS A 848 -34.10 7.09 0.94
C LYS A 848 -34.98 8.17 0.30
N THR A 849 -34.38 9.28 -0.13
CA THR A 849 -35.14 10.38 -0.75
C THR A 849 -35.65 9.99 -2.14
N VAL A 850 -34.91 9.15 -2.87
CA VAL A 850 -35.37 8.58 -4.14
C VAL A 850 -36.58 7.66 -3.91
N GLU A 851 -36.54 6.79 -2.89
CA GLU A 851 -37.65 5.90 -2.55
C GLU A 851 -38.92 6.67 -2.15
N GLU A 852 -38.79 7.78 -1.43
CA GLU A 852 -39.91 8.68 -1.11
C GLU A 852 -40.56 9.25 -2.38
N ASN A 853 -39.76 9.67 -3.37
CA ASN A 853 -40.27 10.14 -4.67
C ASN A 853 -40.92 9.02 -5.48
N VAL A 854 -40.37 7.79 -5.43
CA VAL A 854 -40.99 6.61 -6.04
C VAL A 854 -42.37 6.38 -5.42
N LYS A 855 -42.50 6.38 -4.09
CA LYS A 855 -43.79 6.21 -3.40
C LYS A 855 -44.79 7.30 -3.82
N MET A 856 -44.34 8.55 -3.92
CA MET A 856 -45.17 9.65 -4.40
C MET A 856 -45.64 9.41 -5.85
N PHE A 857 -44.76 8.97 -6.73
CA PHE A 857 -45.13 8.64 -8.11
C PHE A 857 -46.14 7.48 -8.17
N GLU A 858 -45.93 6.41 -7.41
CA GLU A 858 -46.86 5.26 -7.38
C GLU A 858 -48.25 5.68 -6.88
N ASN A 859 -48.33 6.58 -5.90
CA ASN A 859 -49.61 7.10 -5.41
C ASN A 859 -50.35 7.90 -6.49
N LEU A 860 -49.63 8.73 -7.27
CA LEU A 860 -50.23 9.44 -8.41
C LEU A 860 -50.63 8.46 -9.51
N TRP A 861 -49.79 7.47 -9.79
CA TRP A 861 -50.00 6.45 -10.82
C TRP A 861 -51.26 5.62 -10.56
N ALA A 862 -51.47 5.20 -9.31
CA ALA A 862 -52.62 4.40 -8.90
C ALA A 862 -53.97 5.11 -9.10
N ASN A 863 -53.98 6.44 -8.99
CA ASN A 863 -55.19 7.27 -9.14
C ASN A 863 -55.38 7.83 -10.55
N ALA A 864 -54.52 7.46 -11.51
CA ALA A 864 -54.52 7.99 -12.87
C ALA A 864 -55.27 7.08 -13.86
N ASN A 865 -55.86 7.68 -14.89
CA ASN A 865 -56.59 6.96 -15.93
C ASN A 865 -55.66 6.65 -17.12
N PRO A 866 -55.68 5.44 -17.71
CA PRO A 866 -54.98 5.16 -18.97
C PRO A 866 -55.41 6.11 -20.10
N ILE A 867 -54.48 6.45 -21.01
CA ILE A 867 -54.71 7.34 -22.18
C ILE A 867 -55.50 6.68 -23.33
#